data_AF-A0ABD3H4R8-F1
#
_entry.id   AF-A0ABD3H4R8-F1
#
_cell.length_a   1.000
_cell.length_b   1.000
_cell.length_c   1.000
_cell.angle_alpha   90.00
_cell.angle_beta   90.00
_cell.angle_gamma   90.00
#
_symmetry.space_group_name_H-M   'P 1'
#
loop_
_entity.id
_entity.type
_entity.pdbx_description
1 polymer ?
#
loop_
_entity_poly.entity_id
_entity_poly.type
_entity_poly.pdbx_seq_one_letter_code
_entity_poly.pdbx_strand_id
1 'polypeptide(L)'
;MESRNETIVDVQVEGSIDGDGGLGGDVKVRVDFDSEAAVSGQLIVECLLVAGFAAWNSEWSRRVLDYILEIQQAGVKKCIFFPTFSLVRPTTTKRKLQCLWKMGTRPYPPLMTVLGPGWRLLLVGLRLICLTPLLCAFPPAPDTITLLRFKEQLVADPSGQLTNTWNTNSLDARGCPENWSGVICSADGTVVIVNLQNLALQGELKSGTLGNLSGLTYLSLANNSLKGTLPDDLGSLANLREMILSDNCFEGTIPRSFLRLSQTLWNLSLAGNLLTGPIPDELGDISCLAGLDLSRNQLSGNIPGSFVKLESLVSINLSINHLDGKLPIGLSNLVQLESLDIHLNQLSGNIDPALLTMNKTRFVDLSSNKFTGLLPWSVDSSIRALTIIEHFNLSHNKLSGSLSKVGVLFPSALRVLDVSYNELDGELPSFQFATFLTSLKLGNNAFTGSVPDALLTNPSLLLEELDISDNQLTGSIVAITSQLLRRLNLSNNKFTGTLPEKLGECESVDLSGNYLHGNLLAIENWGQSLKWLDLSSNQFIGVLPKMDLSNLYRLTYLNLSHNGLTGLVPSEYGSSRSLQVLDLSFNLLEGELPLELFYASISDLLLSSNRLTGQVPLRHVSTSSPGLNLTNSPRSSVQVLAGTEAVSPLTVLDLSANNFSGPIPDRIHAFANLRILNLSCNQLIGSLSGIPELSELQDLDLSRNKLSGHLPSHLPPSLAVLNVSYNQFTGLIPFDLTRFGKSAFFPGNDFLSWPPITPAPGRFPGQVNVTRCGSKLSSGMKAGLIGGCTVGAALIVGACLFIYFRSAGKTKNQSAGSVINGCQGFVTSGRSVSVSGTNSPDLEKGVCASRGSMQGAAGRSTCESPKVNGSSTDVKVVGGNIIDGDLLGGRSHRLPPVTEQYLLSPEHLLATKVPPEHSVDMKCIVGSHHLVGDIYFLDKSLTFSAADLSSAPAKMLGKSSHGTSFKAAIGSGLVLTVKWLKTGIAKCKREFAVEIRKMGNVKHHNVVSVRGYYWGPLEYEKLVFSDYVGGGSLAARLNESRENPGRGLHTLPEQSDIGKQHGLIERKYAPLSWQQRLRIAVDVARGLTYLHVQHRWPHGNLKAMNVLLRDEPNFGACISDFSIHRLLTSAGTANQLLNSGALGYRAPELAAAKNPRPSLSSDVFSFGVILMELITGKSAGDIIFGNSGVVDLPDWVRLVANEGHAIDCYDTALVGIDRDLEPPRGIEEILSVSLKCVATLASRPSIRTVYDELAAIIPD
;
A
#
# COMPACT_ATOMS: atom_id res chain seq x y z
N MET A 1 78.87 11.89 -1.56
CA MET A 1 78.53 12.89 -2.59
C MET A 1 77.50 12.26 -3.53
N GLU A 2 76.57 13.07 -3.98
CA GLU A 2 75.71 13.00 -5.18
C GLU A 2 75.47 11.70 -5.98
N SER A 3 74.18 11.55 -6.36
CA SER A 3 73.64 11.25 -7.70
C SER A 3 73.26 9.82 -8.14
N ARG A 4 72.01 9.74 -8.64
CA ARG A 4 71.51 8.98 -9.82
C ARG A 4 71.52 7.43 -9.74
N ASN A 5 70.76 6.68 -10.54
CA ASN A 5 70.11 7.00 -11.84
C ASN A 5 68.72 6.36 -12.01
N GLU A 6 68.08 6.58 -13.17
CA GLU A 6 66.70 6.18 -13.51
C GLU A 6 66.56 4.72 -14.02
N THR A 7 65.33 4.29 -14.32
CA THR A 7 65.04 3.11 -15.15
C THR A 7 63.82 3.41 -16.03
N ILE A 8 63.84 2.94 -17.29
CA ILE A 8 62.95 3.37 -18.38
C ILE A 8 61.99 2.21 -18.75
N VAL A 9 60.78 2.56 -19.19
CA VAL A 9 59.86 1.63 -19.90
C VAL A 9 59.78 2.09 -21.35
N ASP A 10 59.95 1.16 -22.29
CA ASP A 10 59.91 1.42 -23.74
C ASP A 10 58.52 1.10 -24.32
N VAL A 11 58.12 1.77 -25.41
CA VAL A 11 56.79 1.67 -26.01
C VAL A 11 56.89 1.71 -27.54
N GLN A 12 56.62 0.58 -28.19
CA GLN A 12 56.46 0.53 -29.65
C GLN A 12 54.99 0.65 -30.07
N VAL A 13 54.78 1.26 -31.23
CA VAL A 13 53.47 1.42 -31.88
C VAL A 13 53.63 1.01 -33.34
N GLU A 14 52.87 -0.01 -33.77
CA GLU A 14 52.77 -0.40 -35.18
C GLU A 14 51.39 -0.06 -35.73
N GLY A 15 51.36 0.39 -36.99
CA GLY A 15 50.12 0.68 -37.73
C GLY A 15 50.43 1.03 -39.19
N SER A 16 49.77 0.35 -40.12
CA SER A 16 49.90 0.61 -41.56
C SER A 16 48.86 1.61 -42.05
N ILE A 17 49.26 2.49 -42.97
CA ILE A 17 48.36 3.42 -43.66
C ILE A 17 47.94 2.78 -44.98
N ASP A 18 46.63 2.65 -45.22
CA ASP A 18 46.07 2.51 -46.57
C ASP A 18 45.29 3.77 -46.94
N GLY A 19 45.36 4.15 -48.21
CA GLY A 19 44.95 5.48 -48.68
C GLY A 19 43.67 5.50 -49.49
N ASP A 20 42.54 5.78 -48.85
CA ASP A 20 41.53 6.68 -49.41
C ASP A 20 40.72 7.35 -48.27
N GLY A 21 40.36 8.62 -48.42
CA GLY A 21 40.10 9.50 -47.27
C GLY A 21 38.75 9.32 -46.55
N GLY A 22 38.74 8.67 -45.37
CA GLY A 22 37.61 8.66 -44.44
C GLY A 22 38.01 8.26 -43.01
N LEU A 23 37.58 9.01 -41.99
CA LEU A 23 38.03 8.83 -40.60
C LEU A 23 37.25 7.74 -39.85
N GLY A 24 37.96 6.72 -39.33
CA GLY A 24 37.46 5.78 -38.32
C GLY A 24 38.43 4.63 -38.02
N GLY A 25 38.56 4.23 -36.75
CA GLY A 25 39.35 3.08 -36.30
C GLY A 25 40.21 3.35 -35.06
N ASP A 26 40.23 2.41 -34.12
CA ASP A 26 40.94 2.53 -32.83
C ASP A 26 42.45 2.22 -32.92
N VAL A 27 43.24 2.92 -32.09
CA VAL A 27 44.65 2.55 -31.82
C VAL A 27 44.70 1.64 -30.59
N LYS A 28 45.21 0.41 -30.74
CA LYS A 28 45.49 -0.49 -29.63
C LYS A 28 46.96 -0.41 -29.20
N VAL A 29 47.18 -0.02 -27.95
CA VAL A 29 48.48 -0.18 -27.27
C VAL A 29 48.43 -1.46 -26.42
N ARG A 30 49.52 -2.23 -26.43
CA ARG A 30 49.69 -3.42 -25.59
C ARG A 30 50.97 -3.25 -24.77
N VAL A 31 50.89 -3.55 -23.48
CA VAL A 31 52.03 -3.55 -22.56
C VAL A 31 52.04 -4.91 -21.88
N ASP A 32 52.90 -5.80 -22.34
CA ASP A 32 53.08 -7.13 -21.74
C ASP A 32 54.24 -7.04 -20.72
N PHE A 33 54.04 -7.63 -19.53
CA PHE A 33 55.06 -7.74 -18.48
C PHE A 33 55.59 -9.17 -18.44
N ASP A 34 56.91 -9.34 -18.35
CA ASP A 34 57.57 -10.66 -18.34
C ASP A 34 57.63 -11.28 -16.93
N SER A 35 58.14 -12.51 -16.85
CA SER A 35 57.52 -13.59 -16.07
C SER A 35 58.22 -14.03 -14.77
N GLU A 36 57.43 -14.73 -13.94
CA GLU A 36 57.77 -15.70 -12.87
C GLU A 36 58.93 -15.45 -11.88
N ALA A 37 58.56 -15.33 -10.60
CA ALA A 37 59.31 -15.94 -9.49
C ALA A 37 58.38 -16.24 -8.29
N ALA A 38 58.49 -17.43 -7.70
CA ALA A 38 57.75 -17.82 -6.49
C ALA A 38 58.70 -18.10 -5.32
N VAL A 39 58.29 -17.77 -4.09
CA VAL A 39 58.65 -18.48 -2.84
C VAL A 39 57.79 -17.97 -1.68
N SER A 40 57.54 -18.82 -0.68
CA SER A 40 56.73 -18.53 0.50
C SER A 40 57.51 -17.87 1.65
N GLY A 41 56.83 -17.06 2.46
CA GLY A 41 57.35 -16.51 3.73
C GLY A 41 56.23 -15.90 4.58
N GLN A 42 56.10 -16.32 5.84
CA GLN A 42 54.99 -15.92 6.72
C GLN A 42 55.50 -15.58 8.14
N LEU A 43 54.90 -14.54 8.76
CA LEU A 43 55.25 -13.95 10.08
C LEU A 43 56.64 -13.26 10.11
N ILE A 44 56.88 -12.19 10.88
CA ILE A 44 56.57 -11.95 12.31
C ILE A 44 56.17 -10.49 12.62
N VAL A 45 54.99 -10.34 13.25
CA VAL A 45 54.60 -9.49 14.41
C VAL A 45 55.06 -8.01 14.54
N GLU A 46 54.03 -7.17 14.73
CA GLU A 46 53.89 -5.92 15.51
C GLU A 46 55.11 -5.32 16.27
N CYS A 47 55.31 -4.00 16.11
CA CYS A 47 55.22 -3.06 17.24
C CYS A 47 55.16 -1.57 16.81
N LEU A 48 54.50 -0.76 17.66
CA LEU A 48 54.59 0.72 17.75
C LEU A 48 54.13 1.58 16.56
N LEU A 49 52.81 1.64 16.43
CA LEU A 49 52.11 2.94 16.33
C LEU A 49 52.44 3.84 17.55
N VAL A 50 53.49 4.66 17.51
CA VAL A 50 53.58 5.93 18.29
C VAL A 50 54.50 6.94 17.57
N ALA A 51 53.90 7.84 16.77
CA ALA A 51 54.33 9.21 16.43
C ALA A 51 53.72 9.61 15.06
N GLY A 52 52.64 10.41 15.04
CA GLY A 52 51.97 10.74 13.78
C GLY A 52 51.04 11.97 13.79
N PHE A 53 50.36 12.26 14.90
CA PHE A 53 49.49 13.45 15.02
C PHE A 53 49.55 14.08 16.41
N ALA A 54 50.09 15.30 16.50
CA ALA A 54 49.96 16.19 17.67
C ALA A 54 50.38 17.65 17.31
N ALA A 55 49.74 18.25 16.31
CA ALA A 55 49.93 19.67 16.00
C ALA A 55 48.84 20.53 16.66
N TRP A 56 49.26 21.42 17.56
CA TRP A 56 48.52 22.50 18.24
C TRP A 56 47.38 22.21 19.23
N ASN A 57 47.72 22.49 20.50
CA ASN A 57 46.99 23.31 21.49
C ASN A 57 45.66 22.81 22.12
N SER A 58 45.42 22.99 23.43
CA SER A 58 46.24 23.68 24.46
C SER A 58 46.03 23.18 25.90
N GLU A 59 46.88 23.71 26.79
CA GLU A 59 46.75 23.76 28.26
C GLU A 59 46.99 22.49 29.10
N TRP A 60 46.70 21.27 28.63
CA TRP A 60 47.05 20.05 29.40
C TRP A 60 48.54 19.65 29.34
N SER A 61 49.23 19.98 28.24
CA SER A 61 50.57 19.44 27.92
C SER A 61 51.73 19.98 28.77
N ARG A 62 51.53 21.05 29.57
CA ARG A 62 52.60 21.59 30.44
C ARG A 62 52.78 20.82 31.75
N ARG A 63 51.72 20.25 32.34
CA ARG A 63 51.82 19.57 33.65
C ARG A 63 52.33 18.12 33.59
N VAL A 64 52.27 17.49 32.41
CA VAL A 64 52.76 16.12 32.20
C VAL A 64 54.28 16.10 31.93
N LEU A 65 54.82 17.16 31.32
CA LEU A 65 56.23 17.22 30.93
C LEU A 65 57.18 17.31 32.13
N ASP A 66 56.82 18.13 33.14
CA ASP A 66 57.61 18.30 34.36
C ASP A 66 57.71 16.98 35.16
N TYR A 67 56.62 16.21 35.23
CA TYR A 67 56.56 14.94 35.98
C TYR A 67 57.35 13.79 35.32
N ILE A 68 57.59 13.87 34.00
CA ILE A 68 58.39 12.87 33.26
C ILE A 68 59.90 13.14 33.41
N LEU A 69 60.31 14.39 33.66
CA LEU A 69 61.72 14.76 33.82
C LEU A 69 62.34 14.29 35.15
N GLU A 70 61.55 14.12 36.22
CA GLU A 70 62.08 13.61 37.51
C GLU A 70 62.42 12.11 37.49
N ILE A 71 61.79 11.32 36.62
CA ILE A 71 61.93 9.85 36.62
C ILE A 71 63.22 9.38 35.90
N GLN A 72 63.89 10.23 35.13
CA GLN A 72 65.10 9.87 34.35
C GLN A 72 66.45 9.95 35.10
N GLN A 73 66.48 10.12 36.43
CA GLN A 73 67.73 10.21 37.21
C GLN A 73 68.18 8.94 37.96
N ALA A 74 67.54 7.77 37.76
CA ALA A 74 68.02 6.48 38.29
C ALA A 74 68.12 5.43 37.16
N GLY A 75 69.32 4.89 36.91
CA GLY A 75 69.64 4.31 35.59
C GLY A 75 69.92 2.80 35.50
N VAL A 76 69.68 2.29 34.28
CA VAL A 76 70.51 1.30 33.56
C VAL A 76 70.47 -0.19 34.02
N LYS A 77 69.80 -1.07 33.24
CA LYS A 77 70.48 -2.09 32.37
C LYS A 77 69.55 -3.01 31.53
N LYS A 78 69.98 -3.22 30.26
CA LYS A 78 69.81 -4.39 29.36
C LYS A 78 68.43 -4.79 28.77
N CYS A 79 68.49 -5.20 27.50
CA CYS A 79 67.42 -5.77 26.66
C CYS A 79 67.76 -7.24 26.30
N ILE A 80 66.84 -7.98 25.63
CA ILE A 80 67.09 -8.91 24.48
C ILE A 80 65.77 -9.62 24.01
N PHE A 81 65.68 -10.00 22.72
CA PHE A 81 64.59 -10.70 21.99
C PHE A 81 64.61 -12.25 22.20
N PHE A 82 63.79 -13.17 21.66
CA PHE A 82 63.09 -13.36 20.36
C PHE A 82 61.81 -14.28 20.46
N PRO A 83 60.99 -14.49 19.39
CA PRO A 83 59.65 -15.12 19.44
C PRO A 83 59.45 -16.44 18.60
N THR A 84 58.18 -16.88 18.42
CA THR A 84 57.63 -18.04 17.62
C THR A 84 57.74 -19.45 18.25
N PHE A 85 57.00 -20.51 17.84
CA PHE A 85 56.17 -20.81 16.64
C PHE A 85 54.89 -21.65 16.95
N SER A 86 54.03 -21.87 15.95
CA SER A 86 52.77 -22.68 15.97
C SER A 86 52.96 -24.19 16.20
N LEU A 87 51.88 -24.93 16.50
CA LEU A 87 51.92 -26.37 16.84
C LEU A 87 50.76 -27.19 16.23
N VAL A 88 51.09 -28.23 15.45
CA VAL A 88 50.15 -29.23 14.89
C VAL A 88 50.12 -30.49 15.79
N ARG A 89 48.94 -31.05 16.06
CA ARG A 89 48.78 -32.30 16.83
C ARG A 89 49.25 -33.52 16.01
N PRO A 90 49.84 -34.55 16.65
CA PRO A 90 49.00 -35.73 16.95
C PRO A 90 49.31 -36.47 18.27
N THR A 91 48.33 -37.27 18.72
CA THR A 91 48.38 -38.54 19.49
C THR A 91 49.62 -38.85 20.37
N THR A 92 49.47 -39.20 21.66
CA THR A 92 48.98 -40.54 22.08
C THR A 92 48.74 -40.70 23.60
N THR A 93 48.01 -41.77 23.95
CA THR A 93 47.61 -42.29 25.27
C THR A 93 48.71 -42.72 26.27
N LYS A 94 48.37 -42.70 27.58
CA LYS A 94 48.47 -43.78 28.64
C LYS A 94 49.12 -43.43 30.00
N ARG A 95 48.27 -43.42 31.03
CA ARG A 95 48.36 -44.13 32.35
C ARG A 95 49.48 -43.84 33.38
N LYS A 96 49.04 -43.58 34.62
CA LYS A 96 49.46 -44.14 35.95
C LYS A 96 50.98 -44.15 36.30
N LEU A 97 51.40 -43.75 37.51
CA LEU A 97 51.07 -44.50 38.74
C LEU A 97 51.21 -43.73 40.07
N GLN A 98 50.61 -44.34 41.09
CA GLN A 98 50.74 -44.14 42.55
C GLN A 98 52.19 -44.43 43.04
N CYS A 99 52.67 -44.09 44.25
CA CYS A 99 52.35 -43.11 45.32
C CYS A 99 53.67 -42.99 46.17
N LEU A 100 53.84 -43.06 47.51
CA LEU A 100 53.02 -43.14 48.74
C LEU A 100 53.97 -42.94 49.96
N TRP A 101 53.66 -42.11 50.98
CA TRP A 101 53.99 -42.43 52.41
C TRP A 101 53.24 -41.56 53.46
N LYS A 102 53.44 -41.91 54.73
CA LYS A 102 52.48 -41.81 55.85
C LYS A 102 52.86 -40.79 56.94
N MET A 103 51.84 -40.46 57.75
CA MET A 103 51.91 -40.12 59.19
C MET A 103 52.52 -38.78 59.63
N GLY A 104 51.94 -38.24 60.70
CA GLY A 104 52.47 -37.12 61.49
C GLY A 104 52.04 -37.27 62.96
N THR A 105 52.52 -36.39 63.83
CA THR A 105 52.27 -36.42 65.28
C THR A 105 51.97 -35.03 65.84
N ARG A 106 51.20 -34.96 66.94
CA ARG A 106 50.98 -33.77 67.78
C ARG A 106 51.78 -33.90 69.09
N PRO A 107 51.93 -32.85 69.92
CA PRO A 107 50.90 -32.57 70.93
C PRO A 107 50.60 -31.06 71.20
N TYR A 108 49.54 -30.82 72.00
CA TYR A 108 49.13 -29.57 72.69
C TYR A 108 49.79 -29.51 74.12
N PRO A 109 49.49 -28.62 75.11
CA PRO A 109 48.44 -27.59 75.27
C PRO A 109 48.97 -26.20 75.82
N PRO A 110 48.38 -25.49 76.83
CA PRO A 110 47.32 -24.47 76.66
C PRO A 110 47.53 -23.08 77.36
N LEU A 111 46.49 -22.23 77.24
CA LEU A 111 46.02 -21.18 78.18
C LEU A 111 46.78 -19.83 78.34
N MET A 112 46.22 -18.80 77.68
CA MET A 112 45.82 -17.48 78.21
C MET A 112 46.61 -16.81 79.36
N THR A 113 47.06 -15.56 79.15
CA THR A 113 46.61 -14.38 79.96
C THR A 113 47.06 -13.02 79.37
N VAL A 114 46.49 -11.95 79.93
CA VAL A 114 46.80 -10.50 79.76
C VAL A 114 46.33 -9.83 78.45
N LEU A 115 45.71 -8.65 78.61
CA LEU A 115 45.07 -7.83 77.58
C LEU A 115 45.90 -6.56 77.30
N GLY A 116 45.83 -6.05 76.07
CA GLY A 116 46.38 -4.74 75.66
C GLY A 116 45.49 -4.06 74.60
N PRO A 117 45.34 -2.71 74.60
CA PRO A 117 44.18 -2.03 74.00
C PRO A 117 44.15 -1.88 72.46
N GLY A 118 44.96 -2.63 71.68
CA GLY A 118 44.99 -2.50 70.22
C GLY A 118 43.75 -3.03 69.48
N TRP A 119 43.02 -3.99 70.06
CA TRP A 119 42.05 -4.81 69.32
C TRP A 119 40.69 -4.16 69.05
N ARG A 120 40.38 -2.99 69.64
CA ARG A 120 39.12 -2.27 69.34
C ARG A 120 39.15 -1.50 68.01
N LEU A 121 40.31 -1.19 67.46
CA LEU A 121 40.40 -0.59 66.11
C LEU A 121 40.31 -1.64 65.00
N LEU A 122 40.90 -2.82 65.19
CA LEU A 122 40.88 -3.89 64.18
C LEU A 122 39.46 -4.39 63.88
N LEU A 123 38.60 -4.50 64.90
CA LEU A 123 37.21 -4.93 64.76
C LEU A 123 36.25 -3.86 64.18
N VAL A 124 36.66 -2.59 64.14
CA VAL A 124 35.95 -1.55 63.39
C VAL A 124 36.38 -1.58 61.91
N GLY A 125 37.68 -1.68 61.63
CA GLY A 125 38.20 -1.82 60.27
C GLY A 125 37.61 -3.04 59.54
N LEU A 126 37.59 -4.20 60.19
CA LEU A 126 36.99 -5.43 59.65
C LEU A 126 35.45 -5.43 59.56
N ARG A 127 34.75 -4.39 60.06
CA ARG A 127 33.32 -4.19 59.81
C ARG A 127 33.01 -3.14 58.74
N LEU A 128 33.92 -2.20 58.46
CA LEU A 128 33.76 -1.30 57.30
C LEU A 128 34.07 -1.99 55.97
N ILE A 129 35.05 -2.91 55.92
CA ILE A 129 35.42 -3.64 54.70
C ILE A 129 34.32 -4.62 54.23
N CYS A 130 33.36 -4.98 55.11
CA CYS A 130 32.26 -5.88 54.79
C CYS A 130 30.91 -5.16 54.57
N LEU A 131 30.90 -3.84 54.34
CA LEU A 131 29.66 -3.05 54.18
C LEU A 131 29.62 -2.17 52.91
N THR A 132 30.45 -2.44 51.90
CA THR A 132 30.43 -1.75 50.60
C THR A 132 30.22 -2.68 49.40
N PRO A 133 29.04 -3.32 49.24
CA PRO A 133 28.62 -3.94 47.98
C PRO A 133 28.10 -2.87 47.01
N LEU A 134 28.95 -1.88 46.66
CA LEU A 134 28.61 -0.79 45.73
C LEU A 134 29.88 -0.25 45.06
N LEU A 135 29.76 0.07 43.77
CA LEU A 135 30.79 0.71 42.92
C LEU A 135 32.02 -0.13 42.54
N CYS A 136 31.84 -1.43 42.31
CA CYS A 136 32.56 -2.12 41.22
C CYS A 136 31.64 -2.21 39.99
N ALA A 137 31.38 -1.07 39.35
CA ALA A 137 30.74 -1.07 38.04
C ALA A 137 31.75 -1.56 37.00
N PHE A 138 31.48 -2.69 36.35
CA PHE A 138 32.21 -3.05 35.13
C PHE A 138 31.93 -1.96 34.07
N PRO A 139 32.94 -1.50 33.32
CA PRO A 139 32.69 -0.55 32.23
C PRO A 139 31.78 -1.22 31.19
N PRO A 140 30.78 -0.52 30.63
CA PRO A 140 29.93 -1.06 29.59
C PRO A 140 30.75 -1.46 28.35
N ALA A 141 30.29 -2.50 27.64
CA ALA A 141 30.99 -3.02 26.48
C ALA A 141 31.21 -1.93 25.38
N PRO A 142 32.27 -2.02 24.56
CA PRO A 142 32.56 -1.02 23.52
C PRO A 142 31.39 -0.78 22.57
N ASP A 143 30.68 -1.83 22.18
CA ASP A 143 29.49 -1.79 21.33
C ASP A 143 28.34 -1.01 22.01
N THR A 144 28.13 -1.28 23.30
CA THR A 144 27.12 -0.62 24.13
C THR A 144 27.41 0.88 24.30
N ILE A 145 28.68 1.28 24.43
CA ILE A 145 29.10 2.70 24.39
C ILE A 145 28.85 3.31 23.01
N THR A 146 29.15 2.56 21.95
CA THR A 146 28.97 2.97 20.55
C THR A 146 27.49 3.25 20.25
N LEU A 147 26.59 2.37 20.69
CA LEU A 147 25.14 2.55 20.59
C LEU A 147 24.61 3.71 21.45
N LEU A 148 25.13 3.94 22.66
CA LEU A 148 24.73 5.12 23.46
C LEU A 148 25.08 6.43 22.75
N ARG A 149 26.25 6.52 22.11
CA ARG A 149 26.62 7.67 21.27
C ARG A 149 25.68 7.86 20.08
N PHE A 150 25.19 6.77 19.47
CA PHE A 150 24.17 6.86 18.42
C PHE A 150 22.87 7.47 18.96
N LYS A 151 22.39 7.02 20.13
CA LYS A 151 21.23 7.62 20.81
C LYS A 151 21.45 9.11 21.12
N GLU A 152 22.63 9.51 21.56
CA GLU A 152 22.98 10.90 21.89
C GLU A 152 23.00 11.84 20.65
N GLN A 153 23.12 11.29 19.44
CA GLN A 153 23.08 12.06 18.18
C GLN A 153 21.65 12.27 17.64
N LEU A 154 20.65 11.58 18.17
CA LEU A 154 19.27 11.73 17.73
C LEU A 154 18.65 13.02 18.27
N VAL A 155 18.10 13.82 17.37
CA VAL A 155 17.39 15.07 17.65
C VAL A 155 16.02 14.79 18.28
N ALA A 156 15.35 13.70 17.87
CA ALA A 156 14.14 13.22 18.51
C ALA A 156 13.94 11.71 18.37
N ASP A 157 13.38 11.11 19.41
CA ASP A 157 12.77 9.77 19.42
C ASP A 157 11.29 9.93 19.80
N PRO A 158 10.38 10.19 18.83
CA PRO A 158 8.96 10.40 19.10
C PRO A 158 8.25 9.13 19.58
N SER A 159 8.84 7.96 19.33
CA SER A 159 8.35 6.68 19.84
C SER A 159 8.61 6.50 21.34
N GLY A 160 9.68 7.12 21.84
CA GLY A 160 10.25 6.95 23.17
C GLY A 160 11.00 5.63 23.36
N GLN A 161 11.12 4.76 22.35
CA GLN A 161 11.65 3.40 22.54
C GLN A 161 13.13 3.40 22.91
N LEU A 162 13.98 4.14 22.20
CA LEU A 162 15.39 4.28 22.55
C LEU A 162 15.53 5.06 23.85
N THR A 163 14.73 6.12 24.01
CA THR A 163 14.74 6.97 25.21
C THR A 163 14.49 6.16 26.49
N ASN A 164 13.45 5.33 26.48
CA ASN A 164 13.02 4.51 27.62
C ASN A 164 13.87 3.25 27.82
N THR A 165 14.28 2.56 26.76
CA THR A 165 14.96 1.25 26.90
C THR A 165 16.47 1.33 26.89
N TRP A 166 17.09 2.16 26.04
CA TRP A 166 18.55 2.21 25.90
C TRP A 166 19.19 2.98 27.07
N ASN A 167 19.59 2.25 28.11
CA ASN A 167 20.20 2.82 29.31
C ASN A 167 21.23 1.86 29.93
N THR A 168 22.21 2.42 30.65
CA THR A 168 23.32 1.70 31.28
C THR A 168 22.91 0.75 32.41
N ASN A 169 21.69 0.88 32.93
CA ASN A 169 21.20 0.09 34.07
C ASN A 169 20.42 -1.16 33.61
N SER A 170 20.36 -1.41 32.30
CA SER A 170 19.69 -2.56 31.66
C SER A 170 20.66 -3.39 30.83
N LEU A 171 21.88 -3.56 31.35
CA LEU A 171 22.96 -4.36 30.77
C LEU A 171 23.15 -5.64 31.60
N ASP A 172 23.42 -6.75 30.93
CA ASP A 172 23.68 -8.04 31.55
C ASP A 172 25.13 -8.16 32.05
N ALA A 173 25.47 -9.31 32.65
CA ALA A 173 26.80 -9.59 33.17
C ALA A 173 27.90 -9.74 32.08
N ARG A 174 27.55 -9.71 30.79
CA ARG A 174 28.47 -9.68 29.63
C ARG A 174 28.58 -8.27 29.02
N GLY A 175 27.76 -7.32 29.47
CA GLY A 175 27.67 -5.97 28.92
C GLY A 175 26.71 -5.82 27.74
N CYS A 176 25.98 -6.88 27.38
CA CYS A 176 24.93 -6.86 26.36
C CYS A 176 23.62 -6.31 26.96
N PRO A 177 22.88 -5.47 26.24
CA PRO A 177 21.59 -4.97 26.71
C PRO A 177 20.44 -5.99 26.56
N GLU A 178 20.00 -6.61 27.67
CA GLU A 178 18.87 -7.55 27.70
C GLU A 178 17.51 -6.97 27.29
N ASN A 179 17.32 -5.64 27.38
CA ASN A 179 16.01 -4.99 27.21
C ASN A 179 16.01 -3.84 26.19
N TRP A 180 17.09 -3.62 25.43
CA TRP A 180 17.14 -2.49 24.49
C TRP A 180 16.34 -2.80 23.23
N SER A 181 15.36 -1.96 22.92
CA SER A 181 14.53 -2.12 21.73
C SER A 181 15.39 -2.15 20.48
N GLY A 182 15.29 -3.24 19.70
CA GLY A 182 15.96 -3.40 18.42
C GLY A 182 17.45 -3.79 18.46
N VAL A 183 18.00 -4.23 19.60
CA VAL A 183 19.40 -4.67 19.70
C VAL A 183 19.45 -6.14 20.12
N ILE A 184 20.26 -6.96 19.44
CA ILE A 184 20.52 -8.36 19.81
C ILE A 184 22.03 -8.64 19.73
N CYS A 185 22.55 -9.35 20.74
CA CYS A 185 23.95 -9.78 20.83
C CYS A 185 24.12 -11.29 20.61
N SER A 186 25.32 -11.71 20.21
CA SER A 186 25.74 -13.11 20.26
C SER A 186 26.03 -13.56 21.70
N ALA A 187 26.28 -14.87 21.90
CA ALA A 187 26.40 -15.48 23.22
C ALA A 187 27.56 -14.94 24.09
N ASP A 188 28.58 -14.37 23.45
CA ASP A 188 29.73 -13.68 24.01
C ASP A 188 29.45 -12.22 24.46
N GLY A 189 28.37 -11.61 23.97
CA GLY A 189 27.97 -10.23 24.26
C GLY A 189 28.19 -9.23 23.11
N THR A 190 28.80 -9.65 22.00
CA THR A 190 29.05 -8.79 20.82
C THR A 190 27.73 -8.46 20.10
N VAL A 191 27.51 -7.21 19.66
CA VAL A 191 26.26 -6.81 18.99
C VAL A 191 26.22 -7.33 17.55
N VAL A 192 25.19 -8.12 17.22
CA VAL A 192 25.03 -8.79 15.91
C VAL A 192 23.86 -8.28 15.07
N ILE A 193 22.84 -7.68 15.69
CA ILE A 193 21.64 -7.15 15.02
C ILE A 193 21.28 -5.78 15.61
N VAL A 194 21.06 -4.79 14.76
CA VAL A 194 20.44 -3.49 15.09
C VAL A 194 19.26 -3.27 14.13
N ASN A 195 18.04 -3.19 14.66
CA ASN A 195 16.79 -3.07 13.90
C ASN A 195 15.87 -2.03 14.55
N LEU A 196 15.88 -0.80 14.03
CA LEU A 196 15.24 0.40 14.60
C LEU A 196 14.22 1.02 13.64
N GLN A 197 13.61 0.16 12.82
CA GLN A 197 12.66 0.56 11.80
C GLN A 197 11.34 1.14 12.35
N ASN A 198 10.69 2.03 11.59
CA ASN A 198 9.34 2.57 11.89
C ASN A 198 9.22 3.34 13.24
N LEU A 199 10.33 3.84 13.80
CA LEU A 199 10.36 4.54 15.09
C LEU A 199 10.23 6.07 14.98
N ALA A 200 10.15 6.60 13.75
CA ALA A 200 10.14 8.04 13.44
C ALA A 200 11.34 8.82 14.04
N LEU A 201 12.50 8.16 14.15
CA LEU A 201 13.73 8.76 14.68
C LEU A 201 14.17 9.93 13.80
N GLN A 202 14.46 11.06 14.42
CA GLN A 202 15.01 12.25 13.77
C GLN A 202 16.43 12.45 14.25
N GLY A 203 17.37 12.66 13.34
CA GLY A 203 18.78 12.78 13.69
C GLY A 203 19.68 12.80 12.45
N GLU A 204 20.98 12.79 12.69
CA GLU A 204 22.01 12.70 11.66
C GLU A 204 22.85 11.46 11.98
N LEU A 205 23.03 10.54 11.02
CA LEU A 205 23.85 9.36 11.22
C LEU A 205 25.31 9.74 11.01
N LYS A 206 26.09 9.95 12.08
CA LYS A 206 27.46 10.45 11.96
C LYS A 206 28.49 9.33 11.93
N SER A 207 29.62 9.62 11.31
CA SER A 207 30.77 8.72 11.25
C SER A 207 31.36 8.40 12.63
N GLY A 208 31.81 7.17 12.82
CA GLY A 208 32.37 6.66 14.08
C GLY A 208 31.32 6.21 15.09
N THR A 209 30.05 6.11 14.69
CA THR A 209 28.92 5.88 15.62
C THR A 209 28.20 4.54 15.42
N LEU A 210 28.26 3.94 14.22
CA LEU A 210 27.80 2.56 14.01
C LEU A 210 28.88 1.69 13.35
N GLY A 211 29.79 2.25 12.52
CA GLY A 211 30.84 1.50 11.82
C GLY A 211 31.89 0.79 12.70
N ASN A 212 31.83 1.01 14.02
CA ASN A 212 32.70 0.35 15.00
C ASN A 212 32.09 -0.96 15.58
N LEU A 213 30.84 -1.30 15.24
CA LEU A 213 30.16 -2.52 15.68
C LEU A 213 30.61 -3.74 14.85
N SER A 214 31.85 -4.20 15.06
CA SER A 214 32.52 -5.15 14.16
C SER A 214 31.84 -6.52 14.02
N GLY A 215 31.02 -6.94 15.00
CA GLY A 215 30.21 -8.16 14.93
C GLY A 215 28.86 -8.02 14.23
N LEU A 216 28.48 -6.81 13.79
CA LEU A 216 27.14 -6.54 13.23
C LEU A 216 26.92 -7.29 11.92
N THR A 217 25.88 -8.13 11.88
CA THR A 217 25.46 -8.91 10.70
C THR A 217 24.21 -8.34 10.04
N TYR A 218 23.34 -7.66 10.80
CA TYR A 218 22.13 -7.01 10.28
C TYR A 218 22.01 -5.58 10.79
N LEU A 219 21.79 -4.62 9.87
CA LEU A 219 21.47 -3.24 10.18
C LEU A 219 20.19 -2.79 9.45
N SER A 220 19.15 -2.41 10.20
CA SER A 220 18.00 -1.69 9.67
C SER A 220 17.68 -0.44 10.46
N LEU A 221 17.57 0.69 9.74
CA LEU A 221 17.10 1.98 10.24
C LEU A 221 15.88 2.47 9.43
N ALA A 222 15.17 1.57 8.76
CA ALA A 222 14.19 1.89 7.72
C ALA A 222 12.92 2.63 8.21
N ASN A 223 12.32 3.44 7.34
CA ASN A 223 11.10 4.23 7.63
C ASN A 223 11.24 5.09 8.90
N ASN A 224 12.19 6.03 8.84
CA ASN A 224 12.48 7.00 9.89
C ASN A 224 12.62 8.41 9.28
N SER A 225 13.32 9.33 9.94
CA SER A 225 13.58 10.68 9.46
C SER A 225 15.03 11.08 9.77
N LEU A 226 15.95 10.12 9.59
CA LEU A 226 17.39 10.33 9.66
C LEU A 226 17.86 11.04 8.40
N LYS A 227 18.84 11.93 8.53
CA LYS A 227 19.35 12.79 7.45
C LYS A 227 20.88 12.90 7.46
N GLY A 228 21.43 13.68 6.53
CA GLY A 228 22.86 13.83 6.32
C GLY A 228 23.41 12.73 5.40
N THR A 229 24.72 12.72 5.21
CA THR A 229 25.41 11.78 4.32
C THR A 229 25.58 10.40 4.95
N LEU A 230 25.47 9.34 4.14
CA LEU A 230 25.85 7.98 4.54
C LEU A 230 27.33 7.93 4.97
N PRO A 231 27.69 7.46 6.19
CA PRO A 231 29.07 7.45 6.64
C PRO A 231 29.95 6.37 6.00
N ASP A 232 31.19 6.74 5.68
CA ASP A 232 32.21 5.83 5.14
C ASP A 232 32.54 4.64 6.05
N ASP A 233 32.46 4.81 7.37
CA ASP A 233 32.78 3.76 8.34
C ASP A 233 31.75 2.62 8.37
N LEU A 234 30.54 2.79 7.81
CA LEU A 234 29.62 1.67 7.59
C LEU A 234 30.24 0.60 6.68
N GLY A 235 31.12 0.98 5.75
CA GLY A 235 31.92 0.05 4.95
C GLY A 235 32.95 -0.75 5.76
N SER A 236 33.18 -0.44 7.04
CA SER A 236 34.14 -1.17 7.89
C SER A 236 33.50 -2.33 8.66
N LEU A 237 32.18 -2.52 8.52
CA LEU A 237 31.40 -3.57 9.18
C LEU A 237 31.60 -4.93 8.49
N ALA A 238 32.80 -5.51 8.61
CA ALA A 238 33.24 -6.67 7.83
C ALA A 238 32.34 -7.93 7.91
N ASN A 239 31.48 -8.05 8.92
CA ASN A 239 30.52 -9.16 9.08
C ASN A 239 29.10 -8.85 8.54
N LEU A 240 28.85 -7.63 8.04
CA LEU A 240 27.52 -7.16 7.70
C LEU A 240 26.96 -7.87 6.46
N ARG A 241 25.80 -8.50 6.64
CA ARG A 241 25.12 -9.29 5.62
C ARG A 241 24.00 -8.51 4.94
N GLU A 242 23.32 -7.67 5.72
CA GLU A 242 22.20 -6.86 5.26
C GLU A 242 22.29 -5.43 5.78
N MET A 243 22.05 -4.46 4.89
CA MET A 243 21.97 -3.04 5.21
C MET A 243 20.68 -2.45 4.61
N ILE A 244 19.75 -2.04 5.48
CA ILE A 244 18.44 -1.51 5.09
C ILE A 244 18.25 -0.11 5.71
N LEU A 245 18.56 0.93 4.93
CA LEU A 245 18.50 2.34 5.33
C LEU A 245 17.36 3.11 4.64
N SER A 246 16.39 2.36 4.12
CA SER A 246 15.33 2.82 3.23
C SER A 246 14.31 3.76 3.91
N ASP A 247 13.54 4.52 3.14
CA ASP A 247 12.52 5.47 3.60
C ASP A 247 13.05 6.41 4.71
N ASN A 248 14.01 7.25 4.35
CA ASN A 248 14.67 8.21 5.23
C ASN A 248 14.95 9.53 4.47
N CYS A 249 15.85 10.37 4.96
CA CYS A 249 16.25 11.63 4.34
C CYS A 249 17.78 11.72 4.16
N PHE A 250 18.46 10.59 3.93
CA PHE A 250 19.90 10.57 3.66
C PHE A 250 20.21 11.24 2.32
N GLU A 251 21.27 12.06 2.29
CA GLU A 251 21.64 12.93 1.16
C GLU A 251 23.10 12.69 0.71
N GLY A 252 23.52 13.33 -0.38
CA GLY A 252 24.87 13.13 -0.95
C GLY A 252 25.03 11.81 -1.71
N THR A 253 26.26 11.34 -1.89
CA THR A 253 26.61 10.17 -2.72
C THR A 253 26.66 8.86 -1.93
N ILE A 254 26.45 7.72 -2.59
CA ILE A 254 26.70 6.40 -2.00
C ILE A 254 28.22 6.23 -1.75
N PRO A 255 28.65 5.81 -0.54
CA PRO A 255 30.07 5.68 -0.23
C PRO A 255 30.78 4.55 -0.98
N ARG A 256 31.90 4.87 -1.65
CA ARG A 256 32.83 3.88 -2.26
C ARG A 256 33.39 2.86 -1.26
N SER A 257 33.45 3.24 0.01
CA SER A 257 33.90 2.38 1.11
C SER A 257 33.06 1.10 1.26
N PHE A 258 31.83 1.05 0.74
CA PHE A 258 30.98 -0.14 0.78
C PHE A 258 31.57 -1.34 0.00
N LEU A 259 32.51 -1.12 -0.92
CA LEU A 259 33.34 -2.16 -1.55
C LEU A 259 34.01 -3.11 -0.54
N ARG A 260 34.34 -2.62 0.67
CA ARG A 260 34.96 -3.42 1.74
C ARG A 260 34.02 -4.48 2.32
N LEU A 261 32.72 -4.39 2.03
CA LEU A 261 31.70 -5.37 2.43
C LEU A 261 31.51 -6.48 1.37
N SER A 262 32.33 -6.48 0.30
CA SER A 262 32.22 -7.37 -0.88
C SER A 262 32.12 -8.87 -0.60
N GLN A 263 32.65 -9.34 0.53
CA GLN A 263 32.69 -10.75 0.92
C GLN A 263 31.52 -11.19 1.83
N THR A 264 30.68 -10.27 2.29
CA THR A 264 29.66 -10.55 3.32
C THR A 264 28.30 -9.92 3.06
N LEU A 265 28.24 -8.72 2.47
CA LEU A 265 26.98 -8.05 2.16
C LEU A 265 26.30 -8.72 0.97
N TRP A 266 25.09 -9.25 1.20
CA TRP A 266 24.29 -9.91 0.18
C TRP A 266 22.93 -9.21 -0.07
N ASN A 267 22.50 -8.30 0.81
CA ASN A 267 21.30 -7.48 0.65
C ASN A 267 21.58 -6.00 0.99
N LEU A 268 21.30 -5.09 0.06
CA LEU A 268 21.45 -3.64 0.24
C LEU A 268 20.20 -2.90 -0.25
N SER A 269 19.47 -2.25 0.67
CA SER A 269 18.42 -1.28 0.31
C SER A 269 18.71 0.10 0.90
N LEU A 270 18.79 1.08 0.01
CA LEU A 270 18.94 2.51 0.31
C LEU A 270 17.74 3.33 -0.23
N ALA A 271 16.66 2.65 -0.62
CA ALA A 271 15.56 3.24 -1.35
C ALA A 271 14.79 4.33 -0.58
N GLY A 272 14.09 5.23 -1.28
CA GLY A 272 13.26 6.25 -0.64
C GLY A 272 14.10 7.24 0.20
N ASN A 273 15.15 7.78 -0.41
CA ASN A 273 16.07 8.74 0.21
C ASN A 273 16.34 9.92 -0.73
N LEU A 274 17.29 10.79 -0.39
CA LEU A 274 17.70 11.97 -1.16
C LEU A 274 19.12 11.80 -1.72
N LEU A 275 19.55 10.56 -1.99
CA LEU A 275 20.89 10.26 -2.50
C LEU A 275 21.04 10.74 -3.94
N THR A 276 22.23 11.22 -4.28
CA THR A 276 22.55 11.98 -5.50
C THR A 276 23.87 11.53 -6.12
N GLY A 277 24.12 11.89 -7.37
CA GLY A 277 25.36 11.54 -8.07
C GLY A 277 25.37 10.10 -8.59
N PRO A 278 26.51 9.61 -9.09
CA PRO A 278 26.61 8.29 -9.71
C PRO A 278 26.52 7.17 -8.68
N ILE A 279 25.96 6.05 -9.13
CA ILE A 279 26.15 4.75 -8.48
C ILE A 279 27.65 4.39 -8.63
N PRO A 280 28.38 4.09 -7.54
CA PRO A 280 29.80 3.74 -7.64
C PRO A 280 30.03 2.44 -8.43
N ASP A 281 30.96 2.45 -9.37
CA ASP A 281 31.37 1.23 -10.11
C ASP A 281 31.83 0.12 -9.17
N GLU A 282 32.41 0.50 -8.03
CA GLU A 282 32.91 -0.39 -6.98
C GLU A 282 31.80 -1.24 -6.32
N LEU A 283 30.52 -0.88 -6.44
CA LEU A 283 29.42 -1.75 -5.98
C LEU A 283 29.30 -3.03 -6.82
N GLY A 284 29.74 -2.99 -8.09
CA GLY A 284 29.75 -4.17 -8.97
C GLY A 284 30.80 -5.23 -8.62
N ASP A 285 31.67 -4.96 -7.64
CA ASP A 285 32.65 -5.92 -7.12
C ASP A 285 32.20 -6.56 -5.79
N ILE A 286 30.97 -6.30 -5.33
CA ILE A 286 30.33 -6.96 -4.17
C ILE A 286 29.72 -8.29 -4.65
N SER A 287 30.56 -9.28 -4.97
CA SER A 287 30.12 -10.53 -5.64
C SER A 287 29.08 -11.35 -4.88
N CYS A 288 28.93 -11.15 -3.57
CA CYS A 288 27.90 -11.81 -2.75
C CYS A 288 26.49 -11.16 -2.86
N LEU A 289 26.35 -10.02 -3.55
CA LEU A 289 25.11 -9.25 -3.60
C LEU A 289 24.00 -10.00 -4.38
N ALA A 290 22.93 -10.40 -3.67
CA ALA A 290 21.74 -11.03 -4.23
C ALA A 290 20.54 -10.08 -4.32
N GLY A 291 20.47 -9.06 -3.47
CA GLY A 291 19.45 -8.00 -3.50
C GLY A 291 20.06 -6.60 -3.50
N LEU A 292 19.69 -5.78 -4.49
CA LEU A 292 20.07 -4.38 -4.58
C LEU A 292 18.86 -3.49 -4.88
N ASP A 293 18.52 -2.59 -3.95
CA ASP A 293 17.42 -1.64 -4.08
C ASP A 293 17.89 -0.21 -3.76
N LEU A 294 18.07 0.59 -4.83
CA LEU A 294 18.45 2.00 -4.77
C LEU A 294 17.31 2.91 -5.25
N SER A 295 16.08 2.37 -5.32
CA SER A 295 14.93 3.05 -5.93
C SER A 295 14.52 4.33 -5.19
N ARG A 296 13.78 5.22 -5.85
CA ARG A 296 13.22 6.46 -5.25
C ARG A 296 14.31 7.33 -4.60
N ASN A 297 15.30 7.69 -5.40
CA ASN A 297 16.39 8.59 -5.03
C ASN A 297 16.58 9.64 -6.16
N GLN A 298 17.70 10.37 -6.13
CA GLN A 298 18.11 11.35 -7.15
C GLN A 298 19.45 10.94 -7.81
N LEU A 299 19.73 9.63 -7.88
CA LEU A 299 20.96 9.08 -8.45
C LEU A 299 21.01 9.32 -9.96
N SER A 300 22.18 9.67 -10.49
CA SER A 300 22.35 10.27 -11.82
C SER A 300 23.55 9.72 -12.56
N GLY A 301 23.48 9.64 -13.89
CA GLY A 301 24.54 9.02 -14.72
C GLY A 301 24.24 7.55 -15.03
N ASN A 302 25.22 6.88 -15.65
CA ASN A 302 25.08 5.49 -16.09
C ASN A 302 24.80 4.49 -14.94
N ILE A 303 24.09 3.40 -15.26
CA ILE A 303 24.19 2.15 -14.49
C ILE A 303 25.61 1.59 -14.68
N PRO A 304 26.34 1.22 -13.61
CA PRO A 304 27.71 0.72 -13.71
C PRO A 304 27.87 -0.48 -14.65
N GLY A 305 28.90 -0.45 -15.49
CA GLY A 305 29.27 -1.58 -16.34
C GLY A 305 29.73 -2.80 -15.54
N SER A 306 30.21 -2.59 -14.31
CA SER A 306 30.63 -3.63 -13.38
C SER A 306 29.49 -4.51 -12.87
N PHE A 307 28.22 -4.07 -12.93
CA PHE A 307 27.08 -4.85 -12.40
C PHE A 307 26.89 -6.21 -13.08
N VAL A 308 27.42 -6.40 -14.31
CA VAL A 308 27.37 -7.69 -15.02
C VAL A 308 28.27 -8.78 -14.38
N LYS A 309 29.10 -8.42 -13.39
CA LYS A 309 29.91 -9.36 -12.58
C LYS A 309 29.14 -9.96 -11.40
N LEU A 310 27.97 -9.41 -11.06
CA LEU A 310 27.23 -9.77 -9.84
C LEU A 310 26.45 -11.08 -10.03
N GLU A 311 27.16 -12.19 -10.25
CA GLU A 311 26.56 -13.49 -10.60
C GLU A 311 25.53 -14.01 -9.56
N SER A 312 25.62 -13.55 -8.31
CA SER A 312 24.68 -13.88 -7.21
C SER A 312 23.34 -13.14 -7.28
N LEU A 313 23.19 -12.15 -8.17
CA LEU A 313 22.14 -11.12 -8.11
C LEU A 313 20.77 -11.66 -8.56
N VAL A 314 19.81 -11.70 -7.62
CA VAL A 314 18.44 -12.22 -7.80
C VAL A 314 17.44 -11.09 -8.05
N SER A 315 17.62 -9.91 -7.44
CA SER A 315 16.73 -8.76 -7.65
C SER A 315 17.49 -7.44 -7.70
N ILE A 316 17.16 -6.63 -8.72
CA ILE A 316 17.65 -5.27 -8.92
C ILE A 316 16.45 -4.32 -8.96
N ASN A 317 16.44 -3.29 -8.10
CA ASN A 317 15.58 -2.14 -8.25
C ASN A 317 16.38 -0.83 -8.24
N LEU A 318 16.39 -0.13 -9.39
CA LEU A 318 17.00 1.20 -9.56
C LEU A 318 15.95 2.27 -9.95
N SER A 319 14.67 1.93 -9.86
CA SER A 319 13.57 2.76 -10.38
C SER A 319 13.43 4.12 -9.68
N ILE A 320 12.75 5.07 -10.34
CA ILE A 320 12.44 6.40 -9.80
C ILE A 320 13.73 7.11 -9.36
N ASN A 321 14.59 7.38 -10.35
CA ASN A 321 15.89 8.03 -10.20
C ASN A 321 16.14 8.96 -11.42
N HIS A 322 17.38 9.38 -11.64
CA HIS A 322 17.82 10.22 -12.76
C HIS A 322 18.89 9.54 -13.62
N LEU A 323 18.99 8.20 -13.57
CA LEU A 323 20.01 7.41 -14.25
C LEU A 323 19.86 7.48 -15.78
N ASP A 324 20.97 7.61 -16.51
CA ASP A 324 20.99 7.83 -17.95
C ASP A 324 22.00 6.92 -18.69
N GLY A 325 22.42 7.31 -19.90
CA GLY A 325 23.25 6.48 -20.74
C GLY A 325 22.50 5.31 -21.37
N LYS A 326 23.08 4.11 -21.32
CA LYS A 326 22.54 2.86 -21.90
C LYS A 326 22.53 1.75 -20.85
N LEU A 327 21.73 0.72 -21.08
CA LEU A 327 21.84 -0.56 -20.36
C LEU A 327 23.25 -1.17 -20.55
N PRO A 328 23.89 -1.69 -19.48
CA PRO A 328 25.13 -2.46 -19.58
C PRO A 328 25.02 -3.68 -20.51
N ILE A 329 25.97 -3.82 -21.42
CA ILE A 329 26.09 -5.01 -22.30
C ILE A 329 26.52 -6.20 -21.46
N GLY A 330 25.82 -7.34 -21.60
CA GLY A 330 26.07 -8.54 -20.79
C GLY A 330 25.20 -8.66 -19.54
N LEU A 331 24.19 -7.80 -19.36
CA LEU A 331 23.17 -7.94 -18.29
C LEU A 331 22.47 -9.31 -18.30
N SER A 332 22.39 -9.95 -19.47
CA SER A 332 21.90 -11.32 -19.67
C SER A 332 22.73 -12.41 -18.97
N ASN A 333 23.97 -12.10 -18.56
CA ASN A 333 24.85 -13.04 -17.85
C ASN A 333 24.44 -13.24 -16.39
N LEU A 334 23.54 -12.42 -15.85
CA LEU A 334 23.03 -12.52 -14.49
C LEU A 334 22.01 -13.67 -14.37
N VAL A 335 22.49 -14.91 -14.48
CA VAL A 335 21.67 -16.14 -14.53
C VAL A 335 20.87 -16.45 -13.26
N GLN A 336 21.09 -15.70 -12.18
CA GLN A 336 20.29 -15.80 -10.95
C GLN A 336 19.14 -14.79 -10.89
N LEU A 337 19.10 -13.80 -11.80
CA LEU A 337 18.18 -12.66 -11.73
C LEU A 337 16.73 -13.10 -12.01
N GLU A 338 15.84 -12.89 -11.05
CA GLU A 338 14.39 -13.14 -11.19
C GLU A 338 13.60 -11.84 -11.45
N SER A 339 14.14 -10.68 -11.01
CA SER A 339 13.48 -9.38 -11.11
C SER A 339 14.44 -8.24 -11.48
N LEU A 340 14.09 -7.50 -12.54
CA LEU A 340 14.77 -6.28 -12.99
C LEU A 340 13.77 -5.12 -13.05
N ASP A 341 13.91 -4.14 -12.16
CA ASP A 341 13.13 -2.90 -12.17
C ASP A 341 14.04 -1.67 -12.30
N ILE A 342 13.89 -0.91 -13.38
CA ILE A 342 14.62 0.34 -13.63
C ILE A 342 13.69 1.46 -14.12
N HIS A 343 12.38 1.33 -13.88
CA HIS A 343 11.38 2.26 -14.42
C HIS A 343 11.54 3.71 -13.90
N LEU A 344 10.95 4.70 -14.57
CA LEU A 344 11.04 6.13 -14.21
C LEU A 344 12.50 6.61 -14.05
N ASN A 345 13.24 6.54 -15.15
CA ASN A 345 14.63 6.97 -15.26
C ASN A 345 14.85 7.72 -16.61
N GLN A 346 16.11 7.94 -16.99
CA GLN A 346 16.51 8.64 -18.20
C GLN A 346 17.31 7.75 -19.20
N LEU A 347 17.28 6.43 -19.01
CA LEU A 347 18.04 5.43 -19.77
C LEU A 347 17.63 5.42 -21.24
N SER A 348 18.57 5.15 -22.15
CA SER A 348 18.39 5.36 -23.58
C SER A 348 19.11 4.32 -24.46
N GLY A 349 18.92 4.42 -25.77
CA GLY A 349 19.43 3.46 -26.74
C GLY A 349 18.54 2.21 -26.83
N ASN A 350 19.06 1.16 -27.46
CA ASN A 350 18.27 -0.02 -27.78
C ASN A 350 18.31 -1.04 -26.64
N ILE A 351 17.21 -1.78 -26.46
CA ILE A 351 17.14 -2.93 -25.58
C ILE A 351 17.83 -4.11 -26.29
N ASP A 352 18.79 -4.75 -25.63
CA ASP A 352 19.52 -5.89 -26.18
C ASP A 352 18.59 -7.14 -26.26
N PRO A 353 18.42 -7.77 -27.43
CA PRO A 353 17.73 -9.05 -27.57
C PRO A 353 18.23 -10.15 -26.62
N ALA A 354 19.50 -10.11 -26.19
CA ALA A 354 20.07 -11.04 -25.22
C ALA A 354 19.34 -11.04 -23.86
N LEU A 355 18.63 -9.96 -23.50
CA LEU A 355 17.79 -9.88 -22.30
C LEU A 355 16.71 -10.99 -22.27
N LEU A 356 16.28 -11.47 -23.45
CA LEU A 356 15.31 -12.56 -23.58
C LEU A 356 15.91 -13.95 -23.33
N THR A 357 17.24 -14.09 -23.26
CA THR A 357 17.91 -15.39 -23.00
C THR A 357 17.96 -15.76 -21.51
N MET A 358 17.62 -14.82 -20.62
CA MET A 358 17.65 -15.02 -19.18
C MET A 358 16.60 -16.06 -18.76
N ASN A 359 17.06 -17.14 -18.14
CA ASN A 359 16.27 -18.34 -17.85
C ASN A 359 15.59 -18.34 -16.46
N LYS A 360 15.84 -17.30 -15.65
CA LYS A 360 15.20 -17.07 -14.35
C LYS A 360 14.33 -15.82 -14.29
N THR A 361 14.57 -14.82 -15.13
CA THR A 361 13.89 -13.53 -15.06
C THR A 361 12.39 -13.67 -15.35
N ARG A 362 11.56 -13.37 -14.35
CA ARG A 362 10.09 -13.37 -14.45
C ARG A 362 9.50 -11.97 -14.56
N PHE A 363 10.13 -10.99 -13.92
CA PHE A 363 9.66 -9.61 -13.88
C PHE A 363 10.70 -8.68 -14.51
N VAL A 364 10.29 -7.92 -15.53
CA VAL A 364 11.08 -6.86 -16.15
C VAL A 364 10.24 -5.61 -16.29
N ASP A 365 10.70 -4.49 -15.73
CA ASP A 365 10.11 -3.16 -15.93
C ASP A 365 11.19 -2.15 -16.36
N LEU A 366 11.11 -1.73 -17.62
CA LEU A 366 11.97 -0.73 -18.25
C LEU A 366 11.18 0.56 -18.58
N SER A 367 9.97 0.71 -18.03
CA SER A 367 9.03 1.76 -18.45
C SER A 367 9.44 3.18 -18.03
N SER A 368 8.81 4.19 -18.63
CA SER A 368 9.05 5.61 -18.33
C SER A 368 10.55 5.97 -18.41
N ASN A 369 11.13 5.71 -19.58
CA ASN A 369 12.54 5.91 -19.90
C ASN A 369 12.66 6.56 -21.30
N LYS A 370 13.84 6.48 -21.94
CA LYS A 370 14.12 7.02 -23.28
C LYS A 370 14.65 5.92 -24.22
N PHE A 371 14.27 4.66 -24.01
CA PHE A 371 14.69 3.55 -24.86
C PHE A 371 14.14 3.70 -26.29
N THR A 372 14.94 3.32 -27.28
CA THR A 372 14.72 3.54 -28.71
C THR A 372 14.88 2.26 -29.54
N GLY A 373 14.48 2.30 -30.81
CA GLY A 373 14.73 1.22 -31.76
C GLY A 373 13.65 0.15 -31.72
N LEU A 374 13.99 -1.09 -32.10
CA LEU A 374 13.04 -2.19 -32.19
C LEU A 374 12.83 -2.91 -30.85
N LEU A 375 11.66 -3.53 -30.69
CA LEU A 375 11.37 -4.47 -29.61
C LEU A 375 12.35 -5.67 -29.66
N PRO A 376 12.81 -6.20 -28.51
CA PRO A 376 13.94 -7.14 -28.47
C PRO A 376 13.70 -8.46 -29.21
N TRP A 377 12.45 -8.92 -29.31
CA TRP A 377 12.08 -10.15 -30.04
C TRP A 377 11.98 -9.97 -31.57
N SER A 378 12.17 -8.76 -32.09
CA SER A 378 11.99 -8.43 -33.52
C SER A 378 13.28 -8.49 -34.35
N VAL A 379 14.43 -8.81 -33.74
CA VAL A 379 15.77 -8.52 -34.33
C VAL A 379 16.53 -9.76 -34.79
N ASP A 380 16.41 -10.92 -34.14
CA ASP A 380 17.14 -12.14 -34.51
C ASP A 380 16.30 -13.43 -34.31
N SER A 381 16.23 -14.26 -35.35
CA SER A 381 15.56 -15.57 -35.34
C SER A 381 16.43 -16.72 -34.84
N SER A 382 17.72 -16.46 -34.56
CA SER A 382 18.68 -17.43 -34.02
C SER A 382 18.49 -17.62 -32.51
N ILE A 383 17.95 -16.62 -31.81
CA ILE A 383 17.68 -16.66 -30.37
C ILE A 383 16.50 -17.59 -30.10
N ARG A 384 16.78 -18.83 -29.69
CA ARG A 384 15.77 -19.73 -29.11
C ARG A 384 15.38 -19.23 -27.72
N ALA A 385 14.41 -18.32 -27.71
CA ALA A 385 13.79 -17.74 -26.53
C ALA A 385 13.20 -18.80 -25.58
N LEU A 386 14.00 -19.24 -24.59
CA LEU A 386 13.54 -19.99 -23.41
C LEU A 386 13.00 -19.02 -22.33
N THR A 387 12.39 -17.92 -22.76
CA THR A 387 12.09 -16.75 -21.94
C THR A 387 10.91 -17.04 -21.01
N ILE A 388 11.18 -17.09 -19.70
CA ILE A 388 10.16 -17.29 -18.67
C ILE A 388 9.61 -15.98 -18.09
N ILE A 389 9.84 -14.84 -18.75
CA ILE A 389 9.31 -13.53 -18.35
C ILE A 389 7.77 -13.61 -18.34
N GLU A 390 7.18 -13.47 -17.15
CA GLU A 390 5.72 -13.46 -16.94
C GLU A 390 5.16 -12.03 -16.97
N HIS A 391 5.96 -11.02 -16.63
CA HIS A 391 5.62 -9.60 -16.67
C HIS A 391 6.70 -8.80 -17.38
N PHE A 392 6.36 -8.19 -18.52
CA PHE A 392 7.26 -7.30 -19.26
C PHE A 392 6.58 -5.95 -19.52
N ASN A 393 7.08 -4.90 -18.86
CA ASN A 393 6.65 -3.53 -19.05
C ASN A 393 7.76 -2.70 -19.73
N LEU A 394 7.39 -2.12 -20.86
CA LEU A 394 8.21 -1.29 -21.74
C LEU A 394 7.53 0.07 -22.03
N SER A 395 6.43 0.37 -21.34
CA SER A 395 5.60 1.55 -21.60
C SER A 395 6.33 2.88 -21.41
N HIS A 396 5.80 3.97 -21.97
CA HIS A 396 6.38 5.32 -21.87
C HIS A 396 7.87 5.36 -22.29
N ASN A 397 8.14 4.95 -23.53
CA ASN A 397 9.47 4.94 -24.16
C ASN A 397 9.36 5.44 -25.61
N LYS A 398 10.36 5.17 -26.46
CA LYS A 398 10.41 5.50 -27.89
C LYS A 398 10.74 4.27 -28.75
N LEU A 399 10.21 3.12 -28.34
CA LEU A 399 10.33 1.87 -29.10
C LEU A 399 9.44 1.95 -30.34
N SER A 400 9.89 1.37 -31.43
CA SER A 400 9.36 1.58 -32.78
C SER A 400 9.25 0.27 -33.57
N GLY A 401 8.48 0.30 -34.65
CA GLY A 401 8.23 -0.85 -35.52
C GLY A 401 7.04 -1.71 -35.08
N SER A 402 6.83 -2.80 -35.83
CA SER A 402 5.55 -3.52 -35.86
C SER A 402 5.54 -4.84 -35.11
N LEU A 403 4.38 -5.15 -34.51
CA LEU A 403 4.05 -6.44 -33.89
C LEU A 403 3.61 -7.51 -34.91
N SER A 404 3.36 -7.17 -36.18
CA SER A 404 2.83 -8.12 -37.18
C SER A 404 3.78 -9.28 -37.54
N LYS A 405 5.07 -9.20 -37.17
CA LYS A 405 6.07 -10.27 -37.35
C LYS A 405 6.27 -11.15 -36.11
N VAL A 406 5.51 -10.94 -35.04
CA VAL A 406 5.64 -11.72 -33.80
C VAL A 406 5.16 -13.15 -34.01
N GLY A 407 6.12 -14.08 -34.05
CA GLY A 407 5.91 -15.52 -34.21
C GLY A 407 6.55 -16.32 -33.09
N VAL A 408 7.29 -17.39 -33.46
CA VAL A 408 7.87 -18.40 -32.55
C VAL A 408 8.83 -17.83 -31.48
N LEU A 409 9.26 -16.58 -31.61
CA LEU A 409 10.20 -15.90 -30.71
C LEU A 409 9.52 -15.15 -29.55
N PHE A 410 8.19 -15.11 -29.50
CA PHE A 410 7.47 -14.43 -28.42
C PHE A 410 7.63 -15.16 -27.08
N PRO A 411 7.88 -14.47 -25.95
CA PRO A 411 7.99 -15.11 -24.64
C PRO A 411 6.71 -15.88 -24.29
N SER A 412 6.80 -17.21 -24.26
CA SER A 412 5.62 -18.08 -24.16
C SER A 412 4.98 -18.08 -22.76
N ALA A 413 5.74 -17.72 -21.72
CA ALA A 413 5.27 -17.60 -20.34
C ALA A 413 4.54 -16.28 -20.04
N LEU A 414 4.51 -15.33 -20.99
CA LEU A 414 4.11 -13.95 -20.73
C LEU A 414 2.63 -13.82 -20.36
N ARG A 415 2.36 -13.26 -19.18
CA ARG A 415 1.02 -12.93 -18.67
C ARG A 415 0.67 -11.46 -18.87
N VAL A 416 1.64 -10.57 -18.64
CA VAL A 416 1.46 -9.12 -18.76
C VAL A 416 2.45 -8.58 -19.76
N LEU A 417 1.93 -8.00 -20.84
CA LEU A 417 2.67 -7.18 -21.78
C LEU A 417 2.13 -5.76 -21.74
N ASP A 418 2.99 -4.79 -21.43
CA ASP A 418 2.70 -3.37 -21.58
C ASP A 418 3.77 -2.69 -22.43
N VAL A 419 3.36 -2.19 -23.60
CA VAL A 419 4.16 -1.40 -24.53
C VAL A 419 3.45 -0.07 -24.87
N SER A 420 2.53 0.37 -24.01
CA SER A 420 1.78 1.61 -24.21
C SER A 420 2.69 2.85 -24.23
N TYR A 421 2.24 3.96 -24.83
CA TYR A 421 3.02 5.21 -24.94
C TYR A 421 4.42 4.98 -25.57
N ASN A 422 4.42 4.54 -26.83
CA ASN A 422 5.62 4.30 -27.64
C ASN A 422 5.38 4.76 -29.10
N GLU A 423 6.33 4.48 -29.99
CA GLU A 423 6.30 4.82 -31.42
C GLU A 423 6.07 3.56 -32.30
N LEU A 424 5.35 2.55 -31.77
CA LEU A 424 5.07 1.27 -32.44
C LEU A 424 3.98 1.39 -33.52
N ASP A 425 4.10 0.64 -34.60
CA ASP A 425 3.27 0.78 -35.81
C ASP A 425 2.81 -0.55 -36.43
N GLY A 426 2.26 -0.49 -37.65
CA GLY A 426 1.81 -1.66 -38.40
C GLY A 426 0.49 -2.26 -37.89
N GLU A 427 0.25 -3.53 -38.18
CA GLU A 427 -0.99 -4.24 -37.82
C GLU A 427 -0.78 -5.17 -36.61
N LEU A 428 -1.85 -5.42 -35.85
CA LEU A 428 -1.81 -6.30 -34.68
C LEU A 428 -1.82 -7.79 -35.09
N PRO A 429 -0.94 -8.64 -34.51
CA PRO A 429 -1.00 -10.09 -34.70
C PRO A 429 -2.19 -10.68 -33.93
N SER A 430 -2.59 -11.92 -34.25
CA SER A 430 -3.74 -12.57 -33.60
C SER A 430 -3.52 -12.99 -32.13
N PHE A 431 -2.28 -12.89 -31.63
CA PHE A 431 -1.81 -13.35 -30.31
C PHE A 431 -2.16 -14.80 -29.92
N GLN A 432 -2.64 -15.64 -30.85
CA GLN A 432 -3.05 -17.04 -30.57
C GLN A 432 -1.90 -17.93 -30.03
N PHE A 433 -0.65 -17.52 -30.21
CA PHE A 433 0.55 -18.16 -29.64
C PHE A 433 0.79 -17.82 -28.17
N ALA A 434 0.21 -16.72 -27.66
CA ALA A 434 0.43 -16.19 -26.32
C ALA A 434 -0.62 -16.73 -25.32
N THR A 435 -0.67 -18.06 -25.15
CA THR A 435 -1.75 -18.74 -24.42
C THR A 435 -1.86 -18.40 -22.93
N PHE A 436 -0.80 -17.85 -22.32
CA PHE A 436 -0.78 -17.43 -20.91
C PHE A 436 -1.07 -15.94 -20.67
N LEU A 437 -1.28 -15.17 -21.75
CA LEU A 437 -1.45 -13.71 -21.71
C LEU A 437 -2.78 -13.30 -21.07
N THR A 438 -2.73 -12.61 -19.94
CA THR A 438 -3.89 -12.11 -19.17
C THR A 438 -4.08 -10.60 -19.28
N SER A 439 -3.02 -9.84 -19.56
CA SER A 439 -3.08 -8.38 -19.78
C SER A 439 -2.24 -7.98 -20.98
N LEU A 440 -2.88 -7.32 -21.96
CA LEU A 440 -2.23 -6.78 -23.16
C LEU A 440 -2.52 -5.28 -23.27
N LYS A 441 -1.48 -4.45 -23.19
CA LYS A 441 -1.58 -2.99 -23.22
C LYS A 441 -0.68 -2.41 -24.32
N LEU A 442 -1.33 -1.87 -25.34
CA LEU A 442 -0.75 -1.28 -26.55
C LEU A 442 -1.18 0.17 -26.76
N GLY A 443 -1.92 0.75 -25.80
CA GLY A 443 -2.50 2.09 -25.91
C GLY A 443 -1.48 3.20 -26.20
N ASN A 444 -1.90 4.29 -26.84
CA ASN A 444 -1.05 5.44 -27.18
C ASN A 444 0.18 5.04 -28.05
N ASN A 445 -0.11 4.57 -29.26
CA ASN A 445 0.85 4.12 -30.27
C ASN A 445 0.33 4.48 -31.69
N ALA A 446 0.96 3.98 -32.76
CA ALA A 446 0.57 4.19 -34.15
C ALA A 446 0.02 2.93 -34.84
N PHE A 447 -0.53 1.96 -34.10
CA PHE A 447 -1.08 0.72 -34.68
C PHE A 447 -2.29 0.97 -35.61
N THR A 448 -2.36 0.19 -36.68
CA THR A 448 -3.28 0.32 -37.82
C THR A 448 -3.90 -1.04 -38.18
N GLY A 449 -4.75 -1.06 -39.21
CA GLY A 449 -5.56 -2.23 -39.55
C GLY A 449 -6.73 -2.40 -38.58
N SER A 450 -7.29 -3.61 -38.54
CA SER A 450 -8.44 -3.96 -37.68
C SER A 450 -8.01 -4.78 -36.46
N VAL A 451 -8.81 -4.76 -35.39
CA VAL A 451 -8.59 -5.66 -34.24
C VAL A 451 -8.76 -7.11 -34.70
N PRO A 452 -7.77 -7.99 -34.49
CA PRO A 452 -7.93 -9.42 -34.81
C PRO A 452 -9.02 -10.05 -33.95
N ASP A 453 -10.03 -10.67 -34.57
CA ASP A 453 -11.20 -11.27 -33.90
C ASP A 453 -10.83 -12.15 -32.70
N ALA A 454 -9.68 -12.82 -32.77
CA ALA A 454 -9.16 -13.67 -31.70
C ALA A 454 -9.09 -12.95 -30.34
N LEU A 455 -8.69 -11.67 -30.30
CA LEU A 455 -8.57 -10.90 -29.06
C LEU A 455 -9.92 -10.63 -28.37
N LEU A 456 -11.02 -10.64 -29.12
CA LEU A 456 -12.37 -10.34 -28.61
C LEU A 456 -13.27 -11.59 -28.48
N THR A 457 -12.95 -12.66 -29.20
CA THR A 457 -13.85 -13.82 -29.37
C THR A 457 -13.25 -15.18 -28.99
N ASN A 458 -11.92 -15.34 -28.97
CA ASN A 458 -11.30 -16.66 -28.78
C ASN A 458 -11.38 -17.11 -27.30
N PRO A 459 -12.07 -18.21 -26.97
CA PRO A 459 -12.17 -18.70 -25.59
C PRO A 459 -10.86 -19.31 -25.06
N SER A 460 -9.88 -19.59 -25.93
CA SER A 460 -8.59 -20.18 -25.57
C SER A 460 -7.51 -19.16 -25.17
N LEU A 461 -7.79 -17.85 -25.29
CA LEU A 461 -6.91 -16.81 -24.76
C LEU A 461 -7.35 -16.43 -23.34
N LEU A 462 -6.41 -16.43 -22.40
CA LEU A 462 -6.67 -16.14 -20.99
C LEU A 462 -6.79 -14.63 -20.67
N LEU A 463 -7.16 -13.83 -21.68
CA LEU A 463 -7.06 -12.38 -21.65
C LEU A 463 -8.17 -11.75 -20.80
N GLU A 464 -7.79 -11.13 -19.68
CA GLU A 464 -8.67 -10.40 -18.76
C GLU A 464 -8.68 -8.89 -19.00
N GLU A 465 -7.57 -8.33 -19.51
CA GLU A 465 -7.41 -6.90 -19.80
C GLU A 465 -6.83 -6.69 -21.21
N LEU A 466 -7.55 -5.94 -22.04
CA LEU A 466 -7.11 -5.47 -23.34
C LEU A 466 -7.23 -3.94 -23.40
N ASP A 467 -6.10 -3.25 -23.55
CA ASP A 467 -6.05 -1.82 -23.84
C ASP A 467 -5.30 -1.57 -25.15
N ILE A 468 -6.01 -1.02 -26.14
CA ILE A 468 -5.45 -0.61 -27.43
C ILE A 468 -5.93 0.81 -27.81
N SER A 469 -6.17 1.65 -26.80
CA SER A 469 -6.61 3.04 -26.92
C SER A 469 -5.64 3.96 -27.66
N ASP A 470 -6.06 5.17 -28.02
CA ASP A 470 -5.19 6.22 -28.59
C ASP A 470 -4.30 5.72 -29.75
N ASN A 471 -4.90 4.98 -30.68
CA ASN A 471 -4.21 4.34 -31.80
C ASN A 471 -4.85 4.75 -33.14
N GLN A 472 -4.45 4.10 -34.23
CA GLN A 472 -4.92 4.41 -35.57
C GLN A 472 -5.82 3.30 -36.17
N LEU A 473 -6.29 2.36 -35.35
CA LEU A 473 -7.06 1.17 -35.73
C LEU A 473 -8.42 1.50 -36.36
N THR A 474 -8.93 0.60 -37.20
CA THR A 474 -10.15 0.76 -38.02
C THR A 474 -11.02 -0.51 -37.99
N GLY A 475 -12.14 -0.50 -38.70
CA GLY A 475 -13.06 -1.63 -38.82
C GLY A 475 -14.21 -1.57 -37.82
N SER A 476 -14.99 -2.66 -37.77
CA SER A 476 -16.21 -2.75 -36.95
C SER A 476 -16.04 -3.76 -35.83
N ILE A 477 -16.53 -3.43 -34.64
CA ILE A 477 -16.52 -4.32 -33.47
C ILE A 477 -17.73 -5.25 -33.57
N VAL A 478 -17.60 -6.36 -34.32
CA VAL A 478 -18.74 -7.22 -34.68
C VAL A 478 -19.32 -7.98 -33.48
N ALA A 479 -18.46 -8.56 -32.64
CA ALA A 479 -18.87 -9.30 -31.45
C ALA A 479 -17.77 -9.33 -30.39
N ILE A 480 -18.15 -9.27 -29.11
CA ILE A 480 -17.27 -9.55 -27.97
C ILE A 480 -17.86 -10.75 -27.25
N THR A 481 -17.17 -11.90 -27.33
CA THR A 481 -17.67 -13.19 -26.79
C THR A 481 -16.71 -13.85 -25.81
N SER A 482 -15.54 -13.27 -25.55
CA SER A 482 -14.65 -13.72 -24.48
C SER A 482 -15.38 -13.78 -23.13
N GLN A 483 -15.16 -14.87 -22.41
CA GLN A 483 -15.72 -15.14 -21.07
C GLN A 483 -14.75 -14.71 -19.95
N LEU A 484 -13.52 -14.37 -20.31
CA LEU A 484 -12.45 -13.99 -19.39
C LEU A 484 -12.16 -12.49 -19.40
N LEU A 485 -12.40 -11.81 -20.53
CA LEU A 485 -12.18 -10.38 -20.68
C LEU A 485 -13.06 -9.57 -19.70
N ARG A 486 -12.42 -8.82 -18.80
CA ARG A 486 -13.05 -7.98 -17.77
C ARG A 486 -12.85 -6.50 -18.00
N ARG A 487 -11.74 -6.09 -18.62
CA ARG A 487 -11.43 -4.69 -18.96
C ARG A 487 -11.11 -4.60 -20.45
N LEU A 488 -11.83 -3.74 -21.15
CA LEU A 488 -11.66 -3.50 -22.58
C LEU A 488 -11.62 -1.99 -22.83
N ASN A 489 -10.50 -1.49 -23.34
CA ASN A 489 -10.33 -0.10 -23.74
C ASN A 489 -9.97 -0.02 -25.23
N LEU A 490 -10.93 0.47 -26.02
CA LEU A 490 -10.84 0.69 -27.47
C LEU A 490 -10.95 2.19 -27.83
N SER A 491 -10.81 3.09 -26.85
CA SER A 491 -11.04 4.52 -27.02
C SER A 491 -10.10 5.20 -28.01
N ASN A 492 -10.46 6.39 -28.49
CA ASN A 492 -9.61 7.28 -29.30
C ASN A 492 -8.96 6.59 -30.51
N ASN A 493 -9.77 5.83 -31.26
CA ASN A 493 -9.35 5.08 -32.45
C ASN A 493 -10.21 5.53 -33.67
N LYS A 494 -10.36 4.67 -34.69
CA LYS A 494 -11.23 4.92 -35.85
C LYS A 494 -12.22 3.78 -36.11
N PHE A 495 -12.72 3.14 -35.06
CA PHE A 495 -13.75 2.10 -35.20
C PHE A 495 -15.06 2.70 -35.72
N THR A 496 -15.74 1.95 -36.59
CA THR A 496 -16.98 2.31 -37.29
C THR A 496 -18.02 1.21 -37.12
N GLY A 497 -19.25 1.43 -37.62
CA GLY A 497 -20.33 0.47 -37.47
C GLY A 497 -21.14 0.69 -36.20
N THR A 498 -21.95 -0.30 -35.83
CA THR A 498 -22.83 -0.28 -34.65
C THR A 498 -22.19 -0.96 -33.44
N LEU A 499 -22.79 -0.76 -32.25
CA LEU A 499 -22.44 -1.55 -31.07
C LEU A 499 -22.66 -3.07 -31.32
N PRO A 500 -21.80 -3.95 -30.76
CA PRO A 500 -21.99 -5.40 -30.84
C PRO A 500 -23.21 -5.86 -30.03
N GLU A 501 -23.92 -6.89 -30.50
CA GLU A 501 -25.09 -7.45 -29.80
C GLU A 501 -24.76 -8.04 -28.43
N LYS A 502 -23.50 -8.41 -28.18
CA LYS A 502 -23.02 -9.05 -26.96
C LYS A 502 -21.66 -8.52 -26.54
N LEU A 503 -21.46 -8.46 -25.22
CA LEU A 503 -20.28 -7.89 -24.55
C LEU A 503 -19.48 -8.93 -23.74
N GLY A 504 -19.81 -10.21 -23.88
CA GLY A 504 -19.24 -11.29 -23.06
C GLY A 504 -19.44 -11.04 -21.56
N GLU A 505 -18.33 -11.09 -20.82
CA GLU A 505 -18.27 -11.00 -19.36
C GLU A 505 -17.57 -9.71 -18.85
N CYS A 506 -17.46 -8.68 -19.69
CA CYS A 506 -16.77 -7.43 -19.37
C CYS A 506 -17.38 -6.69 -18.16
N GLU A 507 -16.53 -6.14 -17.29
CA GLU A 507 -16.93 -5.28 -16.18
C GLU A 507 -16.70 -3.78 -16.46
N SER A 508 -15.71 -3.45 -17.29
CA SER A 508 -15.33 -2.09 -17.66
C SER A 508 -15.09 -2.03 -19.16
N VAL A 509 -15.83 -1.18 -19.87
CA VAL A 509 -15.72 -1.04 -21.33
C VAL A 509 -15.66 0.44 -21.71
N ASP A 510 -14.61 0.81 -22.45
CA ASP A 510 -14.44 2.13 -23.05
C ASP A 510 -14.40 2.00 -24.58
N LEU A 511 -15.38 2.60 -25.26
CA LEU A 511 -15.42 2.74 -26.74
C LEU A 511 -15.43 4.22 -27.16
N SER A 512 -15.06 5.14 -26.27
CA SER A 512 -15.17 6.59 -26.48
C SER A 512 -14.27 7.09 -27.62
N GLY A 513 -14.54 8.29 -28.16
CA GLY A 513 -13.66 8.93 -29.13
C GLY A 513 -13.48 8.17 -30.45
N ASN A 514 -14.53 7.54 -30.95
CA ASN A 514 -14.53 6.72 -32.17
C ASN A 514 -15.59 7.23 -33.19
N TYR A 515 -15.79 6.49 -34.29
CA TYR A 515 -16.82 6.76 -35.30
C TYR A 515 -17.95 5.71 -35.26
N LEU A 516 -18.24 5.14 -34.08
CA LEU A 516 -19.35 4.21 -33.90
C LEU A 516 -20.69 4.96 -34.00
N HIS A 517 -21.68 4.34 -34.62
CA HIS A 517 -22.92 4.99 -35.03
C HIS A 517 -24.15 4.08 -34.91
N GLY A 518 -25.33 4.65 -35.16
CA GLY A 518 -26.61 3.94 -35.03
C GLY A 518 -27.21 4.10 -33.63
N ASN A 519 -28.09 3.19 -33.24
CA ASN A 519 -28.81 3.28 -31.96
C ASN A 519 -28.14 2.47 -30.84
N LEU A 520 -28.59 2.70 -29.60
CA LEU A 520 -28.05 2.10 -28.39
C LEU A 520 -28.81 0.84 -27.90
N LEU A 521 -29.76 0.29 -28.68
CA LEU A 521 -30.60 -0.85 -28.24
C LEU A 521 -29.79 -2.12 -27.96
N ALA A 522 -28.59 -2.26 -28.55
CA ALA A 522 -27.69 -3.38 -28.28
C ALA A 522 -27.33 -3.52 -26.79
N ILE A 523 -27.29 -2.40 -26.04
CA ILE A 523 -26.94 -2.38 -24.61
C ILE A 523 -27.98 -3.13 -23.75
N GLU A 524 -29.24 -3.23 -24.21
CA GLU A 524 -30.29 -3.99 -23.51
C GLU A 524 -29.98 -5.51 -23.46
N ASN A 525 -29.10 -6.01 -24.33
CA ASN A 525 -28.64 -7.40 -24.39
C ASN A 525 -27.28 -7.63 -23.67
N TRP A 526 -26.70 -6.60 -23.05
CA TRP A 526 -25.37 -6.71 -22.43
C TRP A 526 -25.40 -7.30 -21.02
N GLY A 527 -24.31 -7.98 -20.64
CA GLY A 527 -24.28 -8.87 -19.48
C GLY A 527 -24.29 -8.18 -18.11
N GLN A 528 -24.78 -8.91 -17.10
CA GLN A 528 -24.93 -8.44 -15.71
C GLN A 528 -23.62 -8.07 -15.00
N SER A 529 -22.46 -8.36 -15.59
CA SER A 529 -21.14 -8.11 -15.02
C SER A 529 -20.67 -6.64 -15.18
N LEU A 530 -21.29 -5.88 -16.09
CA LEU A 530 -20.89 -4.50 -16.44
C LEU A 530 -21.09 -3.49 -15.29
N LYS A 531 -20.04 -2.73 -14.97
CA LYS A 531 -19.98 -1.73 -13.90
C LYS A 531 -19.67 -0.33 -14.40
N TRP A 532 -18.86 -0.23 -15.45
CA TRP A 532 -18.38 1.04 -15.98
C TRP A 532 -18.47 0.99 -17.51
N LEU A 533 -19.15 1.98 -18.10
CA LEU A 533 -19.33 2.08 -19.54
C LEU A 533 -19.13 3.53 -20.01
N ASP A 534 -18.22 3.73 -20.95
CA ASP A 534 -18.06 4.99 -21.68
C ASP A 534 -18.21 4.78 -23.20
N LEU A 535 -19.17 5.50 -23.77
CA LEU A 535 -19.48 5.54 -25.22
C LEU A 535 -19.44 6.97 -25.75
N SER A 536 -18.82 7.89 -25.01
CA SER A 536 -18.83 9.32 -25.34
C SER A 536 -18.05 9.65 -26.62
N SER A 537 -18.25 10.84 -27.17
CA SER A 537 -17.53 11.34 -28.36
C SER A 537 -17.59 10.38 -29.55
N ASN A 538 -18.80 9.97 -29.90
CA ASN A 538 -19.11 9.03 -31.00
C ASN A 538 -20.22 9.62 -31.91
N GLN A 539 -20.82 8.80 -32.78
CA GLN A 539 -21.87 9.19 -33.73
C GLN A 539 -23.20 8.44 -33.47
N PHE A 540 -23.48 8.10 -32.21
CA PHE A 540 -24.74 7.43 -31.85
C PHE A 540 -25.94 8.38 -31.98
N ILE A 541 -27.07 7.85 -32.44
CA ILE A 541 -28.28 8.59 -32.81
C ILE A 541 -29.55 7.85 -32.38
N GLY A 542 -30.67 8.57 -32.36
CA GLY A 542 -31.97 8.04 -31.92
C GLY A 542 -32.20 8.30 -30.44
N VAL A 543 -33.06 7.50 -29.81
CA VAL A 543 -33.47 7.71 -28.41
C VAL A 543 -32.61 6.94 -27.43
N LEU A 544 -32.54 7.42 -26.18
CA LEU A 544 -32.02 6.65 -25.06
C LEU A 544 -32.87 5.38 -24.87
N PRO A 545 -32.24 4.19 -24.72
CA PRO A 545 -32.96 2.95 -24.50
C PRO A 545 -33.67 2.98 -23.14
N LYS A 546 -34.82 2.32 -23.06
CA LYS A 546 -35.56 2.11 -21.80
C LYS A 546 -34.94 0.92 -21.07
N MET A 547 -33.67 1.08 -20.69
CA MET A 547 -32.86 0.02 -20.10
C MET A 547 -33.61 -0.60 -18.92
N ASP A 548 -33.90 -1.90 -19.00
CA ASP A 548 -34.28 -2.67 -17.84
C ASP A 548 -33.03 -2.87 -16.96
N LEU A 549 -32.78 -1.89 -16.08
CA LEU A 549 -31.65 -1.88 -15.15
C LEU A 549 -31.73 -3.00 -14.10
N SER A 550 -32.73 -3.89 -14.14
CA SER A 550 -32.66 -5.17 -13.45
C SER A 550 -31.61 -6.11 -14.06
N ASN A 551 -31.28 -5.98 -15.35
CA ASN A 551 -30.15 -6.67 -15.98
C ASN A 551 -28.82 -5.97 -15.68
N LEU A 552 -28.75 -4.64 -15.80
CA LEU A 552 -27.53 -3.85 -15.57
C LEU A 552 -27.39 -3.35 -14.11
N TYR A 553 -27.84 -4.15 -13.13
CA TYR A 553 -27.88 -3.79 -11.71
C TYR A 553 -26.51 -3.55 -11.03
N ARG A 554 -25.41 -3.73 -11.77
CA ARG A 554 -24.04 -3.43 -11.33
C ARG A 554 -23.47 -2.14 -11.92
N LEU A 555 -24.14 -1.52 -12.88
CA LEU A 555 -23.65 -0.33 -13.58
C LEU A 555 -23.59 0.85 -12.60
N THR A 556 -22.38 1.36 -12.35
CA THR A 556 -22.08 2.49 -11.46
C THR A 556 -21.72 3.77 -12.21
N TYR A 557 -21.18 3.66 -13.43
CA TYR A 557 -20.80 4.78 -14.28
C TYR A 557 -21.34 4.54 -15.69
N LEU A 558 -22.04 5.53 -16.24
CA LEU A 558 -22.49 5.56 -17.62
C LEU A 558 -22.22 6.94 -18.22
N ASN A 559 -21.41 6.97 -19.27
CA ASN A 559 -21.17 8.17 -20.06
C ASN A 559 -21.57 7.94 -21.52
N LEU A 560 -22.50 8.77 -22.00
CA LEU A 560 -22.99 8.81 -23.38
C LEU A 560 -22.82 10.22 -24.00
N SER A 561 -21.99 11.09 -23.42
CA SER A 561 -21.88 12.48 -23.84
C SER A 561 -21.24 12.67 -25.21
N HIS A 562 -21.37 13.86 -25.80
CA HIS A 562 -20.85 14.17 -27.13
C HIS A 562 -21.31 13.18 -28.22
N ASN A 563 -22.63 13.02 -28.35
CA ASN A 563 -23.28 12.16 -29.33
C ASN A 563 -24.49 12.88 -29.98
N GLY A 564 -25.22 12.20 -30.87
CA GLY A 564 -26.42 12.70 -31.54
C GLY A 564 -27.74 12.16 -30.96
N LEU A 565 -27.80 11.84 -29.65
CA LEU A 565 -28.98 11.25 -29.01
C LEU A 565 -30.09 12.28 -28.85
N THR A 566 -31.35 11.84 -28.94
CA THR A 566 -32.55 12.66 -29.10
C THR A 566 -33.71 12.16 -28.22
N GLY A 567 -34.74 12.99 -28.06
CA GLY A 567 -35.94 12.64 -27.30
C GLY A 567 -35.76 12.79 -25.79
N LEU A 568 -36.67 12.18 -25.03
CA LEU A 568 -36.77 12.33 -23.57
C LEU A 568 -35.74 11.47 -22.82
N VAL A 569 -35.31 11.93 -21.65
CA VAL A 569 -34.54 11.12 -20.69
C VAL A 569 -35.49 10.16 -19.95
N PRO A 570 -35.30 8.83 -20.01
CA PRO A 570 -36.20 7.89 -19.34
C PRO A 570 -36.11 7.92 -17.81
N SER A 571 -37.26 7.85 -17.13
CA SER A 571 -37.39 7.73 -15.66
C SER A 571 -36.67 6.50 -15.07
N GLU A 572 -36.49 5.48 -15.90
CA GLU A 572 -35.89 4.19 -15.60
C GLU A 572 -34.44 4.35 -15.11
N TYR A 573 -33.67 5.32 -15.64
CA TYR A 573 -32.32 5.64 -15.15
C TYR A 573 -32.32 6.12 -13.69
N GLY A 574 -33.32 6.91 -13.29
CA GLY A 574 -33.52 7.34 -11.90
C GLY A 574 -34.01 6.24 -10.97
N SER A 575 -34.45 5.10 -11.50
CA SER A 575 -34.83 3.91 -10.72
C SER A 575 -33.62 3.01 -10.38
N SER A 576 -32.43 3.34 -10.86
CA SER A 576 -31.20 2.59 -10.56
C SER A 576 -30.83 2.63 -9.08
N ARG A 577 -30.29 1.51 -8.59
CA ARG A 577 -29.75 1.37 -7.22
C ARG A 577 -28.22 1.35 -7.17
N SER A 578 -27.57 1.34 -8.33
CA SER A 578 -26.11 1.22 -8.49
C SER A 578 -25.49 2.42 -9.18
N LEU A 579 -26.23 3.09 -10.08
CA LEU A 579 -25.70 4.17 -10.92
C LEU A 579 -25.36 5.39 -10.07
N GLN A 580 -24.08 5.80 -10.10
CA GLN A 580 -23.52 6.91 -9.34
C GLN A 580 -23.20 8.08 -10.28
N VAL A 581 -22.58 7.80 -11.44
CA VAL A 581 -22.28 8.81 -12.46
C VAL A 581 -23.15 8.56 -13.68
N LEU A 582 -23.86 9.61 -14.13
CA LEU A 582 -24.60 9.63 -15.38
C LEU A 582 -24.26 10.90 -16.16
N ASP A 583 -23.49 10.76 -17.24
CA ASP A 583 -23.21 11.84 -18.18
C ASP A 583 -23.92 11.62 -19.52
N LEU A 584 -24.78 12.58 -19.86
CA LEU A 584 -25.57 12.67 -21.09
C LEU A 584 -25.31 14.02 -21.80
N SER A 585 -24.26 14.75 -21.41
CA SER A 585 -23.94 16.09 -21.92
C SER A 585 -23.69 16.12 -23.44
N PHE A 586 -23.78 17.31 -24.06
CA PHE A 586 -23.49 17.51 -25.49
C PHE A 586 -24.25 16.51 -26.40
N ASN A 587 -25.57 16.46 -26.22
CA ASN A 587 -26.50 15.67 -27.04
C ASN A 587 -27.66 16.57 -27.51
N LEU A 588 -28.71 15.98 -28.11
CA LEU A 588 -29.90 16.66 -28.61
C LEU A 588 -31.16 16.24 -27.81
N LEU A 589 -30.99 15.87 -26.54
CA LEU A 589 -32.08 15.43 -25.65
C LEU A 589 -33.01 16.60 -25.30
N GLU A 590 -34.31 16.33 -25.21
CA GLU A 590 -35.36 17.35 -25.11
C GLU A 590 -36.45 16.98 -24.09
N GLY A 591 -37.36 17.92 -23.84
CA GLY A 591 -38.45 17.76 -22.86
C GLY A 591 -38.00 18.00 -21.40
N GLU A 592 -38.88 17.65 -20.46
CA GLU A 592 -38.64 17.83 -19.03
C GLU A 592 -37.88 16.64 -18.42
N LEU A 593 -37.07 16.90 -17.38
CA LEU A 593 -36.33 15.85 -16.68
C LEU A 593 -37.23 15.05 -15.71
N PRO A 594 -37.15 13.71 -15.69
CA PRO A 594 -37.86 12.90 -14.70
C PRO A 594 -37.33 13.14 -13.29
N LEU A 595 -38.26 13.28 -12.33
CA LEU A 595 -37.97 13.59 -10.93
C LEU A 595 -37.09 12.52 -10.26
N GLU A 596 -37.23 11.27 -10.71
CA GLU A 596 -36.55 10.08 -10.19
C GLU A 596 -35.03 10.25 -10.14
N LEU A 597 -34.42 10.90 -11.15
CA LEU A 597 -32.98 11.13 -11.24
C LEU A 597 -32.40 11.85 -10.01
N PHE A 598 -33.17 12.77 -9.42
CA PHE A 598 -32.72 13.63 -8.33
C PHE A 598 -32.76 12.96 -6.94
N TYR A 599 -33.38 11.79 -6.84
CA TYR A 599 -33.50 10.98 -5.62
C TYR A 599 -32.99 9.53 -5.83
N ALA A 600 -32.27 9.30 -6.92
CA ALA A 600 -31.63 8.03 -7.29
C ALA A 600 -30.37 7.75 -6.45
N SER A 601 -29.61 6.72 -6.81
CA SER A 601 -28.24 6.49 -6.30
C SER A 601 -27.16 7.42 -6.89
N ILE A 602 -27.55 8.35 -7.78
CA ILE A 602 -26.67 9.19 -8.58
C ILE A 602 -26.01 10.27 -7.72
N SER A 603 -24.68 10.28 -7.66
CA SER A 603 -23.86 11.35 -7.09
C SER A 603 -23.61 12.46 -8.09
N ASP A 604 -23.38 12.13 -9.36
CA ASP A 604 -22.89 13.09 -10.35
C ASP A 604 -23.76 13.00 -11.61
N LEU A 605 -24.59 14.03 -11.81
CA LEU A 605 -25.57 14.12 -12.89
C LEU A 605 -25.19 15.24 -13.85
N LEU A 606 -24.73 14.86 -15.05
CA LEU A 606 -24.20 15.77 -16.07
C LEU A 606 -25.10 15.73 -17.31
N LEU A 607 -25.76 16.85 -17.60
CA LEU A 607 -26.79 17.00 -18.65
C LEU A 607 -26.53 18.24 -19.52
N SER A 608 -25.32 18.80 -19.45
CA SER A 608 -24.97 20.09 -20.05
C SER A 608 -25.12 20.08 -21.58
N SER A 609 -25.33 21.25 -22.19
CA SER A 609 -25.36 21.41 -23.66
C SER A 609 -26.35 20.47 -24.37
N ASN A 610 -27.61 20.48 -23.92
CA ASN A 610 -28.73 19.73 -24.50
C ASN A 610 -29.89 20.68 -24.86
N ARG A 611 -31.08 20.15 -25.16
CA ARG A 611 -32.31 20.91 -25.47
C ARG A 611 -33.40 20.73 -24.40
N LEU A 612 -33.00 20.44 -23.16
CA LEU A 612 -33.92 20.15 -22.06
C LEU A 612 -34.71 21.41 -21.65
N THR A 613 -35.93 21.20 -21.17
CA THR A 613 -36.94 22.24 -20.90
C THR A 613 -37.66 22.00 -19.56
N GLY A 614 -38.65 22.84 -19.26
CA GLY A 614 -39.40 22.78 -18.01
C GLY A 614 -38.76 23.61 -16.90
N GLN A 615 -38.96 23.16 -15.66
CA GLN A 615 -38.34 23.72 -14.45
C GLN A 615 -37.36 22.69 -13.84
N VAL A 616 -36.45 23.13 -12.96
CA VAL A 616 -35.53 22.22 -12.25
C VAL A 616 -36.34 21.31 -11.31
N PRO A 617 -36.38 19.97 -11.49
CA PRO A 617 -37.35 19.12 -10.78
C PRO A 617 -37.10 18.96 -9.28
N LEU A 618 -38.01 19.52 -8.47
CA LEU A 618 -38.09 19.28 -7.03
C LEU A 618 -39.55 19.03 -6.62
N ARG A 619 -39.78 18.33 -5.50
CA ARG A 619 -41.12 17.87 -5.09
C ARG A 619 -42.07 19.02 -4.74
N HIS A 620 -42.93 19.39 -5.68
CA HIS A 620 -44.14 20.16 -5.40
C HIS A 620 -45.16 19.30 -4.63
N VAL A 621 -45.16 19.40 -3.30
CA VAL A 621 -46.25 18.89 -2.45
C VAL A 621 -47.41 19.90 -2.47
N SER A 622 -48.14 19.93 -3.58
CA SER A 622 -49.24 20.86 -3.84
C SER A 622 -50.45 20.60 -2.94
N THR A 623 -50.48 21.27 -1.78
CA THR A 623 -51.48 21.10 -0.72
C THR A 623 -52.78 21.87 -0.95
N SER A 624 -53.39 21.76 -2.13
CA SER A 624 -54.79 22.22 -2.35
C SER A 624 -55.43 21.74 -3.66
N SER A 625 -56.41 20.84 -3.57
CA SER A 625 -57.69 20.84 -4.33
C SER A 625 -58.48 19.54 -4.10
N PRO A 626 -59.68 19.57 -3.50
CA PRO A 626 -60.50 18.37 -3.34
C PRO A 626 -61.40 18.11 -4.56
N GLY A 627 -61.21 16.96 -5.21
CA GLY A 627 -62.23 16.31 -6.04
C GLY A 627 -62.12 16.49 -7.56
N LEU A 628 -61.67 15.43 -8.23
CA LEU A 628 -62.14 15.05 -9.56
C LEU A 628 -61.92 13.53 -9.76
N ASN A 629 -62.98 12.79 -10.07
CA ASN A 629 -62.90 11.36 -10.34
C ASN A 629 -62.49 11.11 -11.80
N LEU A 630 -61.38 10.41 -12.03
CA LEU A 630 -61.13 9.69 -13.29
C LEU A 630 -60.57 8.30 -13.00
N THR A 631 -61.27 7.29 -13.52
CA THR A 631 -60.89 5.87 -13.49
C THR A 631 -60.07 5.49 -14.73
N ASN A 632 -59.35 4.37 -14.63
CA ASN A 632 -58.68 3.61 -15.71
C ASN A 632 -57.25 4.03 -16.10
N SER A 633 -56.27 3.49 -15.37
CA SER A 633 -55.03 2.91 -15.92
C SER A 633 -54.39 1.95 -14.91
N PRO A 634 -53.57 0.96 -15.35
CA PRO A 634 -53.11 -0.12 -14.47
C PRO A 634 -52.05 0.32 -13.46
N ARG A 635 -51.96 -0.42 -12.35
CA ARG A 635 -51.12 -0.10 -11.19
C ARG A 635 -49.62 -0.32 -11.48
N SER A 636 -48.83 0.74 -11.47
CA SER A 636 -47.41 0.68 -11.07
C SER A 636 -47.34 0.79 -9.54
N SER A 637 -46.78 -0.22 -8.87
CA SER A 637 -46.84 -0.34 -7.41
C SER A 637 -45.62 0.27 -6.70
N VAL A 638 -45.51 1.60 -6.69
CA VAL A 638 -44.54 2.31 -5.84
C VAL A 638 -45.22 2.63 -4.49
N GLN A 639 -45.06 1.74 -3.51
CA GLN A 639 -45.39 2.07 -2.11
C GLN A 639 -44.33 3.01 -1.54
N VAL A 640 -44.57 4.32 -1.65
CA VAL A 640 -43.72 5.35 -1.05
C VAL A 640 -43.80 5.24 0.48
N LEU A 641 -42.67 4.96 1.13
CA LEU A 641 -42.52 5.05 2.57
C LEU A 641 -42.54 6.53 3.01
N ALA A 642 -43.70 7.03 3.42
CA ALA A 642 -43.79 8.24 4.22
C ALA A 642 -43.24 7.94 5.63
N GLY A 643 -42.05 8.47 5.96
CA GLY A 643 -41.44 8.23 7.28
C GLY A 643 -40.01 8.73 7.46
N THR A 644 -39.22 8.86 6.38
CA THR A 644 -37.89 9.50 6.41
C THR A 644 -37.65 10.24 5.10
N GLU A 645 -37.20 11.49 5.16
CA GLU A 645 -36.65 12.17 3.99
C GLU A 645 -35.31 11.51 3.63
N ALA A 646 -35.27 10.84 2.48
CA ALA A 646 -34.05 10.26 1.94
C ALA A 646 -33.20 11.40 1.36
N VAL A 647 -32.18 11.82 2.11
CA VAL A 647 -31.19 12.82 1.65
C VAL A 647 -30.55 12.32 0.36
N SER A 648 -30.62 13.13 -0.69
CA SER A 648 -30.10 12.78 -2.01
C SER A 648 -28.56 12.65 -1.98
N PRO A 649 -27.98 11.67 -2.69
CA PRO A 649 -26.53 11.50 -2.76
C PRO A 649 -25.83 12.49 -3.71
N LEU A 650 -26.55 13.35 -4.42
CA LEU A 650 -26.00 14.30 -5.39
C LEU A 650 -24.90 15.19 -4.80
N THR A 651 -23.71 15.10 -5.41
CA THR A 651 -22.51 15.92 -5.18
C THR A 651 -22.22 16.87 -6.34
N VAL A 652 -22.56 16.50 -7.58
CA VAL A 652 -22.40 17.34 -8.78
C VAL A 652 -23.70 17.35 -9.58
N LEU A 653 -24.17 18.55 -9.92
CA LEU A 653 -25.30 18.77 -10.81
C LEU A 653 -24.95 19.82 -11.87
N ASP A 654 -24.84 19.38 -13.13
CA ASP A 654 -24.65 20.26 -14.27
C ASP A 654 -25.83 20.17 -15.24
N LEU A 655 -26.64 21.23 -15.28
CA LEU A 655 -27.77 21.42 -16.19
C LEU A 655 -27.50 22.58 -17.17
N SER A 656 -26.24 22.98 -17.36
CA SER A 656 -25.89 24.19 -18.10
C SER A 656 -26.16 24.09 -19.61
N ALA A 657 -26.22 25.23 -20.28
CA ALA A 657 -26.43 25.34 -21.73
C ALA A 657 -27.66 24.52 -22.22
N ASN A 658 -28.79 24.73 -21.54
CA ASN A 658 -30.08 24.12 -21.83
C ASN A 658 -31.16 25.22 -21.93
N ASN A 659 -32.44 24.84 -21.94
CA ASN A 659 -33.57 25.76 -22.00
C ASN A 659 -34.51 25.62 -20.78
N PHE A 660 -33.93 25.35 -19.59
CA PHE A 660 -34.68 25.36 -18.33
C PHE A 660 -35.14 26.76 -17.97
N SER A 661 -36.33 26.85 -17.36
CA SER A 661 -37.04 28.10 -17.08
C SER A 661 -37.73 28.06 -15.71
N GLY A 662 -38.33 29.18 -15.30
CA GLY A 662 -38.91 29.30 -13.96
C GLY A 662 -37.84 29.59 -12.89
N PRO A 663 -38.22 29.56 -11.59
CA PRO A 663 -37.30 29.86 -10.50
C PRO A 663 -36.36 28.69 -10.19
N ILE A 664 -35.20 29.01 -9.62
CA ILE A 664 -34.43 28.03 -8.83
C ILE A 664 -35.33 27.65 -7.62
N PRO A 665 -35.69 26.37 -7.38
CA PRO A 665 -36.68 26.07 -6.37
C PRO A 665 -36.11 26.21 -4.95
N ASP A 666 -36.87 26.86 -4.05
CA ASP A 666 -36.44 27.17 -2.67
C ASP A 666 -35.95 25.94 -1.87
N ARG A 667 -36.43 24.74 -2.23
CA ARG A 667 -36.09 23.46 -1.60
C ARG A 667 -34.79 22.83 -2.11
N ILE A 668 -33.95 23.57 -2.85
CA ILE A 668 -32.66 23.06 -3.36
C ILE A 668 -31.72 22.58 -2.25
N HIS A 669 -31.89 23.07 -1.01
CA HIS A 669 -31.25 22.55 0.20
C HIS A 669 -31.46 21.04 0.46
N ALA A 670 -32.43 20.39 -0.18
CA ALA A 670 -32.62 18.94 -0.11
C ALA A 670 -31.41 18.16 -0.67
N PHE A 671 -30.61 18.78 -1.54
CA PHE A 671 -29.33 18.28 -2.04
C PHE A 671 -28.19 18.68 -1.09
N ALA A 672 -28.30 18.33 0.20
CA ALA A 672 -27.38 18.80 1.25
C ALA A 672 -25.89 18.41 1.06
N ASN A 673 -25.60 17.44 0.18
CA ASN A 673 -24.24 17.00 -0.16
C ASN A 673 -23.65 17.73 -1.39
N LEU A 674 -24.39 18.65 -2.02
CA LEU A 674 -24.05 19.23 -3.31
C LEU A 674 -22.82 20.16 -3.21
N ARG A 675 -21.82 19.90 -4.04
CA ARG A 675 -20.52 20.60 -4.08
C ARG A 675 -20.35 21.46 -5.32
N ILE A 676 -20.87 21.01 -6.45
CA ILE A 676 -20.82 21.73 -7.74
C ILE A 676 -22.26 21.86 -8.25
N LEU A 677 -22.67 23.11 -8.49
CA LEU A 677 -23.97 23.43 -9.10
C LEU A 677 -23.75 24.36 -10.30
N ASN A 678 -23.89 23.82 -11.50
CA ASN A 678 -23.83 24.59 -12.74
C ASN A 678 -25.21 24.61 -13.42
N LEU A 679 -25.88 25.77 -13.36
CA LEU A 679 -27.14 26.05 -14.04
C LEU A 679 -26.97 27.14 -15.12
N SER A 680 -25.73 27.44 -15.51
CA SER A 680 -25.42 28.55 -16.41
C SER A 680 -26.02 28.38 -17.81
N CYS A 681 -26.16 29.48 -18.56
CA CYS A 681 -26.67 29.48 -19.94
C CYS A 681 -28.08 28.83 -20.06
N ASN A 682 -29.04 29.29 -19.25
CA ASN A 682 -30.43 28.82 -19.24
C ASN A 682 -31.40 30.03 -19.28
N GLN A 683 -32.71 29.79 -19.05
CA GLN A 683 -33.76 30.81 -19.01
C GLN A 683 -34.35 31.00 -17.60
N LEU A 684 -33.58 30.68 -16.54
CA LEU A 684 -34.03 30.72 -15.15
C LEU A 684 -34.28 32.17 -14.67
N ILE A 685 -35.30 32.35 -13.83
CA ILE A 685 -35.79 33.65 -13.31
C ILE A 685 -35.85 33.66 -11.78
N GLY A 686 -36.25 34.77 -11.18
CA GLY A 686 -36.41 34.89 -9.73
C GLY A 686 -35.08 35.08 -8.97
N SER A 687 -35.10 34.84 -7.66
CA SER A 687 -34.01 35.12 -6.72
C SER A 687 -33.22 33.88 -6.30
N LEU A 688 -32.08 34.08 -5.63
CA LEU A 688 -31.21 33.02 -5.09
C LEU A 688 -31.69 32.44 -3.75
N SER A 689 -32.96 32.05 -3.65
CA SER A 689 -33.50 31.36 -2.47
C SER A 689 -32.98 29.91 -2.37
N GLY A 690 -32.88 29.39 -1.14
CA GLY A 690 -32.34 28.05 -0.83
C GLY A 690 -30.82 27.86 -1.04
N ILE A 691 -30.21 28.56 -1.99
CA ILE A 691 -28.76 28.48 -2.28
C ILE A 691 -27.86 28.76 -1.04
N PRO A 692 -28.15 29.74 -0.16
CA PRO A 692 -27.34 29.98 1.05
C PRO A 692 -27.28 28.81 2.04
N GLU A 693 -28.18 27.85 1.94
CA GLU A 693 -28.34 26.73 2.90
C GLU A 693 -27.52 25.49 2.49
N LEU A 694 -26.91 25.48 1.29
CA LEU A 694 -26.07 24.41 0.77
C LEU A 694 -24.66 24.42 1.38
N SER A 695 -24.52 23.93 2.62
CA SER A 695 -23.28 24.05 3.41
C SER A 695 -22.02 23.43 2.78
N GLU A 696 -22.15 22.42 1.93
CA GLU A 696 -21.03 21.73 1.27
C GLU A 696 -20.59 22.37 -0.07
N LEU A 697 -21.30 23.40 -0.55
CA LEU A 697 -21.14 23.97 -1.89
C LEU A 697 -19.78 24.67 -2.08
N GLN A 698 -19.06 24.29 -3.14
CA GLN A 698 -17.69 24.73 -3.46
C GLN A 698 -17.62 25.49 -4.78
N ASP A 699 -18.45 25.11 -5.76
CA ASP A 699 -18.58 25.78 -7.06
C ASP A 699 -20.06 26.06 -7.38
N LEU A 700 -20.33 27.24 -7.93
CA LEU A 700 -21.65 27.74 -8.28
C LEU A 700 -21.59 28.65 -9.51
N ASP A 701 -21.99 28.14 -10.67
CA ASP A 701 -22.19 28.94 -11.89
C ASP A 701 -23.68 29.01 -12.25
N LEU A 702 -24.22 30.22 -12.14
CA LEU A 702 -25.59 30.61 -12.49
C LEU A 702 -25.60 31.66 -13.60
N SER A 703 -24.47 31.89 -14.26
CA SER A 703 -24.31 32.97 -15.25
C SER A 703 -25.18 32.76 -16.49
N ARG A 704 -25.42 33.83 -17.25
CA ARG A 704 -26.18 33.79 -18.52
C ARG A 704 -27.59 33.23 -18.32
N ASN A 705 -28.32 33.83 -17.38
CA ASN A 705 -29.71 33.53 -17.03
C ASN A 705 -30.52 34.84 -16.95
N LYS A 706 -31.73 34.79 -16.39
CA LYS A 706 -32.62 35.94 -16.13
C LYS A 706 -32.91 36.09 -14.62
N LEU A 707 -31.98 35.65 -13.76
CA LEU A 707 -32.11 35.76 -12.31
C LEU A 707 -32.03 37.23 -11.89
N SER A 708 -32.77 37.61 -10.85
CA SER A 708 -33.04 39.00 -10.49
C SER A 708 -33.17 39.21 -8.98
N GLY A 709 -33.31 40.47 -8.57
CA GLY A 709 -33.33 40.88 -7.16
C GLY A 709 -31.94 41.23 -6.64
N HIS A 710 -31.67 40.92 -5.38
CA HIS A 710 -30.39 41.24 -4.71
C HIS A 710 -29.59 39.96 -4.46
N LEU A 711 -28.26 40.07 -4.43
CA LEU A 711 -27.39 38.98 -4.01
C LEU A 711 -27.50 38.77 -2.49
N PRO A 712 -27.55 37.51 -1.99
CA PRO A 712 -27.67 37.24 -0.56
C PRO A 712 -26.41 37.70 0.18
N SER A 713 -26.58 38.25 1.39
CA SER A 713 -25.45 38.73 2.21
C SER A 713 -24.50 37.61 2.65
N HIS A 714 -25.00 36.37 2.71
CA HIS A 714 -24.24 35.20 3.11
C HIS A 714 -24.42 34.10 2.06
N LEU A 715 -23.29 33.53 1.63
CA LEU A 715 -23.18 32.29 0.86
C LEU A 715 -22.29 31.32 1.65
N PRO A 716 -22.31 30.01 1.35
CA PRO A 716 -21.52 29.01 2.07
C PRO A 716 -20.03 29.41 2.22
N PRO A 717 -19.42 29.19 3.41
CA PRO A 717 -18.02 29.54 3.65
C PRO A 717 -17.05 28.63 2.87
N SER A 718 -17.53 27.44 2.50
CA SER A 718 -16.95 26.45 1.59
C SER A 718 -16.84 26.92 0.14
N LEU A 719 -17.63 27.92 -0.28
CA LEU A 719 -17.73 28.35 -1.66
C LEU A 719 -16.42 29.03 -2.13
N ALA A 720 -15.73 28.39 -3.06
CA ALA A 720 -14.44 28.78 -3.62
C ALA A 720 -14.57 29.41 -5.01
N VAL A 721 -15.55 28.97 -5.81
CA VAL A 721 -15.88 29.51 -7.13
C VAL A 721 -17.32 30.02 -7.13
N LEU A 722 -17.54 31.15 -7.78
CA LEU A 722 -18.85 31.78 -7.95
C LEU A 722 -18.88 32.50 -9.31
N ASN A 723 -19.95 32.32 -10.07
CA ASN A 723 -20.24 33.10 -11.26
C ASN A 723 -21.75 33.34 -11.41
N VAL A 724 -22.14 34.62 -11.42
CA VAL A 724 -23.51 35.12 -11.59
C VAL A 724 -23.60 36.20 -12.68
N SER A 725 -22.55 36.36 -13.49
CA SER A 725 -22.49 37.32 -14.62
C SER A 725 -23.61 37.07 -15.65
N TYR A 726 -23.95 38.08 -16.47
CA TYR A 726 -25.06 38.01 -17.45
C TYR A 726 -26.40 37.55 -16.82
N ASN A 727 -26.94 38.36 -15.91
CA ASN A 727 -28.22 38.18 -15.23
C ASN A 727 -28.95 39.55 -15.11
N GLN A 728 -29.87 39.68 -14.16
CA GLN A 728 -30.62 40.91 -13.87
C GLN A 728 -30.54 41.28 -12.37
N PHE A 729 -29.39 40.98 -11.73
CA PHE A 729 -29.16 41.33 -10.33
C PHE A 729 -28.97 42.84 -10.13
N THR A 730 -29.36 43.31 -8.95
CA THR A 730 -29.50 44.73 -8.60
C THR A 730 -28.89 45.02 -7.23
N GLY A 731 -28.52 46.29 -7.00
CA GLY A 731 -28.07 46.77 -5.68
C GLY A 731 -26.56 46.71 -5.49
N LEU A 732 -26.11 46.62 -4.23
CA LEU A 732 -24.69 46.55 -3.85
C LEU A 732 -24.25 45.09 -3.68
N ILE A 733 -23.06 44.74 -4.17
CA ILE A 733 -22.44 43.45 -3.89
C ILE A 733 -22.06 43.40 -2.39
N PRO A 734 -22.53 42.40 -1.61
CA PRO A 734 -22.15 42.26 -0.20
C PRO A 734 -20.65 42.10 0.01
N PHE A 735 -20.12 42.69 1.09
CA PHE A 735 -18.67 42.66 1.39
C PHE A 735 -18.11 41.24 1.45
N ASP A 736 -18.83 40.28 2.05
CA ASP A 736 -18.43 38.86 2.17
C ASP A 736 -18.26 38.15 0.82
N LEU A 737 -18.86 38.71 -0.25
CA LEU A 737 -18.74 38.22 -1.63
C LEU A 737 -17.65 38.94 -2.43
N THR A 738 -17.07 40.05 -1.94
CA THR A 738 -15.94 40.73 -2.60
C THR A 738 -14.64 39.92 -2.60
N ARG A 739 -14.62 38.77 -1.91
CA ARG A 739 -13.58 37.73 -2.04
C ARG A 739 -13.50 37.13 -3.45
N PHE A 740 -14.61 37.16 -4.20
CA PHE A 740 -14.67 36.71 -5.58
C PHE A 740 -14.31 37.86 -6.55
N GLY A 741 -13.62 37.53 -7.65
CA GLY A 741 -13.18 38.53 -8.62
C GLY A 741 -14.34 39.21 -9.35
N LYS A 742 -14.11 40.41 -9.92
CA LYS A 742 -15.16 41.18 -10.63
C LYS A 742 -15.86 40.41 -11.75
N SER A 743 -15.15 39.47 -12.40
CA SER A 743 -15.68 38.56 -13.42
C SER A 743 -16.79 37.61 -12.91
N ALA A 744 -16.87 37.37 -11.60
CA ALA A 744 -17.97 36.60 -11.01
C ALA A 744 -19.32 37.34 -11.11
N PHE A 745 -19.30 38.67 -11.22
CA PHE A 745 -20.51 39.50 -11.15
C PHE A 745 -20.80 40.26 -12.45
N PHE A 746 -19.76 40.55 -13.25
CA PHE A 746 -19.82 41.37 -14.45
C PHE A 746 -19.11 40.68 -15.63
N PRO A 747 -19.52 40.94 -16.89
CA PRO A 747 -20.48 41.95 -17.34
C PRO A 747 -21.94 41.48 -17.23
N GLY A 748 -22.88 42.33 -17.65
CA GLY A 748 -24.30 41.97 -17.80
C GLY A 748 -25.06 41.81 -16.48
N ASN A 749 -24.83 42.69 -15.52
CA ASN A 749 -25.69 42.90 -14.35
C ASN A 749 -25.73 44.41 -14.10
N ASP A 750 -26.40 45.14 -15.00
CA ASP A 750 -26.12 46.57 -15.22
C ASP A 750 -26.60 47.48 -14.07
N PHE A 751 -27.43 46.96 -13.18
CA PHE A 751 -27.90 47.62 -11.95
C PHE A 751 -27.22 47.10 -10.67
N LEU A 752 -26.21 46.23 -10.81
CA LEU A 752 -25.36 45.75 -9.72
C LEU A 752 -24.14 46.66 -9.58
N SER A 753 -23.76 46.96 -8.34
CA SER A 753 -22.71 47.94 -8.03
C SER A 753 -21.68 47.38 -7.04
N TRP A 754 -20.41 47.69 -7.27
CA TRP A 754 -19.33 47.31 -6.37
C TRP A 754 -19.36 48.19 -5.10
N PRO A 755 -19.20 47.63 -3.89
CA PRO A 755 -19.30 48.42 -2.66
C PRO A 755 -18.20 49.50 -2.60
N PRO A 756 -18.53 50.70 -2.07
CA PRO A 756 -17.60 51.82 -2.03
C PRO A 756 -16.41 51.54 -1.09
N ILE A 757 -15.20 51.77 -1.60
CA ILE A 757 -13.97 51.64 -0.82
C ILE A 757 -13.94 52.74 0.24
N THR A 758 -14.11 52.36 1.51
CA THR A 758 -14.04 53.27 2.65
C THR A 758 -12.83 52.93 3.54
N PRO A 759 -11.93 53.89 3.84
CA PRO A 759 -10.82 53.67 4.76
C PRO A 759 -11.33 53.67 6.21
N ALA A 760 -11.04 52.61 6.96
CA ALA A 760 -11.52 52.47 8.34
C ALA A 760 -10.85 53.48 9.30
N PRO A 761 -11.62 54.27 10.08
CA PRO A 761 -11.09 55.00 11.23
C PRO A 761 -10.67 54.02 12.34
N GLY A 762 -9.59 54.32 13.07
CA GLY A 762 -8.92 53.32 13.92
C GLY A 762 -8.81 53.65 15.41
N ARG A 763 -8.29 52.65 16.14
CA ARG A 763 -7.83 52.63 17.56
C ARG A 763 -8.91 52.70 18.65
N PHE A 764 -8.84 51.72 19.57
CA PHE A 764 -8.22 51.95 20.88
C PHE A 764 -7.23 50.79 21.19
N PRO A 765 -6.22 50.96 22.08
CA PRO A 765 -5.13 50.00 22.27
C PRO A 765 -5.31 49.10 23.52
N GLY A 766 -4.82 47.85 23.46
CA GLY A 766 -4.89 46.92 24.60
C GLY A 766 -4.02 45.67 24.50
N GLN A 767 -2.81 45.76 25.08
CA GLN A 767 -1.97 44.67 25.62
C GLN A 767 -1.30 43.58 24.73
N VAL A 768 -0.03 43.34 25.10
CA VAL A 768 0.84 42.14 24.92
C VAL A 768 1.21 41.70 23.49
N ASN A 769 2.49 41.92 23.16
CA ASN A 769 3.19 41.20 22.10
C ASN A 769 3.41 39.73 22.50
N VAL A 770 3.01 38.79 21.65
CA VAL A 770 3.62 37.44 21.59
C VAL A 770 4.26 37.27 20.21
N THR A 771 5.58 37.17 20.18
CA THR A 771 6.34 36.98 18.94
C THR A 771 6.15 35.58 18.37
N ARG A 772 5.66 35.48 17.13
CA ARG A 772 5.91 34.32 16.26
C ARG A 772 6.73 34.75 15.06
N CYS A 773 7.83 34.05 14.82
CA CYS A 773 8.67 34.28 13.65
C CYS A 773 8.08 33.55 12.44
N GLY A 774 7.77 34.29 11.38
CA GLY A 774 7.51 33.74 10.05
C GLY A 774 8.64 34.14 9.11
N SER A 775 9.38 33.17 8.58
CA SER A 775 10.52 33.41 7.70
C SER A 775 10.08 33.97 6.34
N LYS A 776 10.78 35.01 5.87
CA LYS A 776 10.50 35.65 4.57
C LYS A 776 11.09 34.80 3.43
N LEU A 777 10.27 34.36 2.48
CA LEU A 777 10.76 34.09 1.12
C LEU A 777 10.89 35.40 0.32
N SER A 778 11.90 35.47 -0.55
CA SER A 778 12.22 36.66 -1.33
C SER A 778 11.33 36.84 -2.57
N SER A 779 11.26 38.07 -3.07
CA SER A 779 10.32 38.47 -4.13
C SER A 779 10.54 37.80 -5.49
N GLY A 780 11.69 37.18 -5.74
CA GLY A 780 11.99 36.52 -7.02
C GLY A 780 11.11 35.30 -7.30
N MET A 781 10.87 34.46 -6.28
CA MET A 781 10.11 33.21 -6.45
C MET A 781 8.65 33.44 -6.89
N LYS A 782 8.07 34.58 -6.49
CA LYS A 782 6.69 34.97 -6.86
C LYS A 782 6.57 35.33 -8.35
N ALA A 783 7.61 35.92 -8.93
CA ALA A 783 7.64 36.17 -10.37
C ALA A 783 7.82 34.85 -11.17
N GLY A 784 8.69 33.96 -10.68
CA GLY A 784 8.91 32.63 -11.28
C GLY A 784 7.64 31.76 -11.33
N LEU A 785 6.87 31.72 -10.24
CA LEU A 785 5.60 30.98 -10.18
C LEU A 785 4.54 31.56 -11.13
N ILE A 786 4.37 32.89 -11.18
CA ILE A 786 3.40 33.52 -12.08
C ILE A 786 3.83 33.35 -13.55
N GLY A 787 5.12 33.43 -13.85
CA GLY A 787 5.68 33.11 -15.17
C GLY A 787 5.46 31.65 -15.56
N GLY A 788 5.75 30.71 -14.65
CA GLY A 788 5.54 29.28 -14.89
C GLY A 788 4.08 28.91 -15.12
N CYS A 789 3.15 29.46 -14.33
CA CYS A 789 1.71 29.22 -14.52
C CYS A 789 1.16 29.87 -15.80
N THR A 790 1.65 31.06 -16.18
CA THR A 790 1.19 31.72 -17.42
C THR A 790 1.78 31.06 -18.67
N VAL A 791 3.03 30.63 -18.65
CA VAL A 791 3.64 29.82 -19.73
C VAL A 791 2.99 28.43 -19.81
N GLY A 792 2.74 27.77 -18.67
CA GLY A 792 2.02 26.50 -18.62
C GLY A 792 0.61 26.60 -19.20
N ALA A 793 -0.17 27.62 -18.80
CA ALA A 793 -1.48 27.89 -19.37
C ALA A 793 -1.41 28.21 -20.87
N ALA A 794 -0.42 28.99 -21.33
CA ALA A 794 -0.21 29.30 -22.74
C ALA A 794 0.22 28.07 -23.56
N LEU A 795 0.98 27.14 -22.98
CA LEU A 795 1.35 25.87 -23.61
C LEU A 795 0.17 24.90 -23.66
N ILE A 796 -0.67 24.85 -22.62
CA ILE A 796 -1.91 24.05 -22.62
C ILE A 796 -2.90 24.60 -23.64
N VAL A 797 -3.16 25.92 -23.63
CA VAL A 797 -4.01 26.57 -24.65
C VAL A 797 -3.41 26.41 -26.05
N GLY A 798 -2.09 26.50 -26.19
CA GLY A 798 -1.36 26.24 -27.43
C GLY A 798 -1.51 24.79 -27.92
N ALA A 799 -1.45 23.81 -27.02
CA ALA A 799 -1.68 22.41 -27.33
C ALA A 799 -3.15 22.14 -27.70
N CYS A 800 -4.11 22.67 -26.95
CA CYS A 800 -5.53 22.59 -27.27
C CYS A 800 -5.84 23.25 -28.63
N LEU A 801 -5.26 24.41 -28.94
CA LEU A 801 -5.38 25.05 -30.25
C LEU A 801 -4.67 24.24 -31.35
N PHE A 802 -3.52 23.63 -31.08
CA PHE A 802 -2.82 22.78 -32.05
C PHE A 802 -3.61 21.48 -32.36
N ILE A 803 -4.22 20.87 -31.34
CA ILE A 803 -5.14 19.74 -31.49
C ILE A 803 -6.40 20.17 -32.26
N TYR A 804 -7.00 21.30 -31.91
CA TYR A 804 -8.15 21.88 -32.60
C TYR A 804 -7.86 22.23 -34.07
N PHE A 805 -6.67 22.77 -34.39
CA PHE A 805 -6.27 23.04 -35.77
C PHE A 805 -5.80 21.78 -36.52
N ARG A 806 -5.32 20.73 -35.85
CA ARG A 806 -5.07 19.41 -36.49
C ARG A 806 -6.36 18.64 -36.77
N SER A 807 -7.40 18.79 -35.95
CA SER A 807 -8.72 18.18 -36.22
C SER A 807 -9.50 18.98 -37.27
N ALA A 808 -9.65 20.30 -37.10
CA ALA A 808 -10.29 21.18 -38.09
C ALA A 808 -9.53 21.23 -39.44
N GLY A 809 -8.22 20.97 -39.43
CA GLY A 809 -7.37 20.91 -40.63
C GLY A 809 -7.73 19.80 -41.62
N LYS A 810 -8.59 18.84 -41.25
CA LYS A 810 -9.06 17.76 -42.15
C LYS A 810 -10.42 18.01 -42.80
N THR A 811 -11.15 19.07 -42.42
CA THR A 811 -12.52 19.33 -42.90
C THR A 811 -12.69 20.70 -43.57
N LYS A 812 -11.84 20.98 -44.57
CA LYS A 812 -12.13 21.99 -45.59
C LYS A 812 -11.94 21.46 -47.01
N ASN A 813 -12.96 20.74 -47.50
CA ASN A 813 -13.29 20.78 -48.91
C ASN A 813 -14.78 20.46 -49.14
N GLN A 814 -15.53 21.47 -49.59
CA GLN A 814 -16.94 21.42 -50.00
C GLN A 814 -17.94 21.11 -48.86
N SER A 815 -19.16 21.65 -48.83
CA SER A 815 -19.84 22.60 -49.74
C SER A 815 -20.60 23.69 -48.95
N ALA A 816 -21.03 24.76 -49.62
CA ALA A 816 -21.74 25.88 -48.99
C ALA A 816 -23.27 25.75 -49.12
N GLY A 817 -23.99 26.05 -48.05
CA GLY A 817 -25.46 26.14 -48.02
C GLY A 817 -25.93 27.06 -46.90
N SER A 818 -26.49 28.22 -47.25
CA SER A 818 -26.85 29.27 -46.30
C SER A 818 -28.32 29.23 -45.91
N VAL A 819 -28.60 29.19 -44.59
CA VAL A 819 -29.76 29.85 -44.00
C VAL A 819 -29.28 30.60 -42.76
N ILE A 820 -29.66 31.88 -42.63
CA ILE A 820 -29.27 32.76 -41.52
C ILE A 820 -30.51 33.13 -40.73
N ASN A 821 -30.44 33.02 -39.41
CA ASN A 821 -31.12 33.88 -38.43
C ASN A 821 -30.59 33.53 -37.01
N GLY A 822 -30.06 34.44 -36.19
CA GLY A 822 -29.70 35.83 -36.44
C GLY A 822 -29.93 36.72 -35.22
N CYS A 823 -28.86 37.30 -34.65
CA CYS A 823 -28.97 38.43 -33.72
C CYS A 823 -27.69 39.26 -33.68
N GLN A 824 -27.86 40.57 -33.88
CA GLN A 824 -26.90 41.66 -33.67
C GLN A 824 -25.59 41.64 -34.48
N GLY A 825 -25.18 42.85 -34.87
CA GLY A 825 -23.88 43.19 -35.40
C GLY A 825 -23.72 44.72 -35.37
N PHE A 826 -22.54 45.25 -35.65
CA PHE A 826 -22.38 46.66 -35.97
C PHE A 826 -21.24 46.91 -36.97
N VAL A 827 -21.32 48.05 -37.64
CA VAL A 827 -20.58 48.43 -38.86
C VAL A 827 -19.12 48.80 -38.58
N THR A 828 -18.20 48.41 -39.46
CA THR A 828 -17.14 49.31 -39.99
C THR A 828 -16.53 48.80 -41.30
N SER A 829 -15.80 49.68 -42.00
CA SER A 829 -15.52 49.58 -43.45
C SER A 829 -14.31 48.72 -43.82
N GLY A 830 -14.43 47.91 -44.88
CA GLY A 830 -13.34 47.12 -45.43
C GLY A 830 -12.47 47.85 -46.47
N ARG A 831 -11.56 47.10 -47.11
CA ARG A 831 -10.99 47.43 -48.42
C ARG A 831 -10.49 46.17 -49.12
N SER A 832 -10.61 46.12 -50.44
CA SER A 832 -10.21 44.99 -51.29
C SER A 832 -8.90 45.25 -52.04
N VAL A 833 -8.00 44.27 -52.07
CA VAL A 833 -6.96 44.09 -53.11
C VAL A 833 -6.84 42.58 -53.39
N SER A 834 -6.31 42.19 -54.56
CA SER A 834 -6.48 40.89 -55.21
C SER A 834 -5.28 40.48 -56.06
N VAL A 835 -5.20 39.19 -56.49
CA VAL A 835 -4.26 38.65 -57.53
C VAL A 835 -2.79 38.59 -57.05
N SER A 836 -1.87 37.67 -57.40
CA SER A 836 -1.74 36.41 -58.22
C SER A 836 -0.65 35.53 -57.55
N GLY A 837 -0.36 34.26 -57.88
CA GLY A 837 -0.86 33.34 -58.91
C GLY A 837 0.29 32.65 -59.70
N THR A 838 0.18 31.33 -59.92
CA THR A 838 1.02 30.43 -60.80
C THR A 838 2.52 30.27 -60.42
N ASN A 839 3.23 29.15 -60.68
CA ASN A 839 3.16 28.15 -61.76
C ASN A 839 3.57 26.69 -61.37
N SER A 840 3.39 25.77 -62.32
CA SER A 840 3.64 24.30 -62.31
C SER A 840 5.14 23.94 -62.62
N PRO A 841 5.61 22.74 -63.10
CA PRO A 841 4.91 21.57 -63.72
C PRO A 841 5.37 20.11 -63.37
N ASP A 842 4.48 19.13 -63.65
CA ASP A 842 4.64 17.82 -64.37
C ASP A 842 5.77 16.80 -64.00
N LEU A 843 5.74 15.50 -64.36
CA LEU A 843 5.21 14.83 -65.57
C LEU A 843 5.03 13.28 -65.43
N GLU A 844 3.85 12.74 -65.83
CA GLU A 844 3.56 11.36 -66.37
C GLU A 844 3.96 10.07 -65.57
N LYS A 845 3.48 8.82 -65.80
CA LYS A 845 2.56 8.10 -66.75
C LYS A 845 2.11 6.77 -66.05
N GLY A 846 1.15 5.93 -66.47
CA GLY A 846 0.15 5.95 -67.56
C GLY A 846 -0.30 4.52 -68.01
N VAL A 847 -1.45 4.41 -68.71
CA VAL A 847 -1.96 3.25 -69.52
C VAL A 847 -2.70 2.09 -68.78
N CYS A 848 -3.66 1.46 -69.48
CA CYS A 848 -4.62 0.43 -69.02
C CYS A 848 -4.41 -0.95 -69.71
N ALA A 849 -4.95 -2.03 -69.11
CA ALA A 849 -5.24 -3.30 -69.78
C ALA A 849 -6.44 -4.04 -69.15
N SER A 850 -6.99 -5.07 -69.82
CA SER A 850 -8.37 -5.57 -69.60
C SER A 850 -8.52 -7.07 -69.30
N ARG A 851 -9.66 -7.42 -68.67
CA ARG A 851 -10.39 -8.71 -68.74
C ARG A 851 -9.80 -9.96 -68.07
N GLY A 852 -10.60 -10.51 -67.14
CA GLY A 852 -10.73 -11.93 -66.80
C GLY A 852 -12.14 -12.15 -66.23
N SER A 853 -12.85 -13.23 -66.61
CA SER A 853 -14.29 -13.37 -66.35
C SER A 853 -14.75 -14.82 -66.30
N MET A 854 -15.63 -15.15 -65.35
CA MET A 854 -16.71 -16.12 -65.58
C MET A 854 -17.94 -15.90 -64.68
N GLN A 855 -19.09 -16.41 -65.13
CA GLN A 855 -20.42 -16.33 -64.50
C GLN A 855 -20.66 -17.60 -63.64
N GLY A 856 -21.73 -17.75 -62.85
CA GLY A 856 -22.92 -16.92 -62.57
C GLY A 856 -23.56 -17.38 -61.24
N ALA A 857 -24.86 -17.22 -60.95
CA ALA A 857 -25.98 -16.65 -61.71
C ALA A 857 -27.02 -16.01 -60.74
N ALA A 858 -28.06 -15.36 -61.25
CA ALA A 858 -29.00 -14.56 -60.45
C ALA A 858 -30.28 -15.32 -60.00
N GLY A 859 -30.89 -14.89 -58.89
CA GLY A 859 -32.12 -15.47 -58.32
C GLY A 859 -32.98 -14.49 -57.52
N ARG A 860 -33.81 -13.70 -58.22
CA ARG A 860 -35.00 -13.01 -57.68
C ARG A 860 -36.14 -14.04 -57.45
N SER A 861 -37.19 -13.82 -56.65
CA SER A 861 -37.51 -12.81 -55.61
C SER A 861 -38.84 -13.17 -54.91
N THR A 862 -39.14 -12.53 -53.77
CA THR A 862 -40.50 -12.14 -53.27
C THR A 862 -41.62 -13.18 -53.13
N CYS A 863 -42.09 -13.31 -51.88
CA CYS A 863 -43.49 -13.34 -51.44
C CYS A 863 -44.45 -14.45 -51.94
N GLU A 864 -44.94 -15.26 -51.00
CA GLU A 864 -46.39 -15.27 -50.67
C GLU A 864 -46.68 -15.91 -49.29
N SER A 865 -47.86 -15.65 -48.74
CA SER A 865 -48.38 -16.26 -47.50
C SER A 865 -49.90 -16.32 -47.55
N PRO A 866 -50.55 -17.45 -47.20
CA PRO A 866 -51.59 -17.35 -46.17
C PRO A 866 -51.87 -18.61 -45.29
N LYS A 867 -52.06 -18.36 -43.99
CA LYS A 867 -53.17 -18.81 -43.10
C LYS A 867 -53.66 -20.28 -43.01
N VAL A 868 -53.82 -20.74 -41.73
CA VAL A 868 -55.01 -21.45 -41.14
C VAL A 868 -55.24 -22.91 -41.60
N ASN A 869 -55.32 -23.95 -40.75
CA ASN A 869 -56.18 -24.30 -39.58
C ASN A 869 -55.43 -25.33 -38.66
N GLY A 870 -55.92 -25.93 -37.55
CA GLY A 870 -57.21 -25.94 -36.81
C GLY A 870 -57.25 -27.13 -35.79
N SER A 871 -58.21 -27.12 -34.83
CA SER A 871 -58.40 -28.12 -33.73
C SER A 871 -58.96 -29.50 -34.17
N SER A 872 -59.18 -30.56 -33.36
CA SER A 872 -59.22 -30.87 -31.89
C SER A 872 -58.70 -32.33 -31.63
N THR A 873 -58.94 -33.17 -30.60
CA THR A 873 -59.74 -33.32 -29.32
C THR A 873 -59.05 -34.49 -28.52
N ASP A 874 -58.90 -34.59 -27.19
CA ASP A 874 -59.82 -34.76 -26.02
C ASP A 874 -60.40 -36.20 -25.78
N VAL A 875 -60.81 -36.49 -24.52
CA VAL A 875 -61.54 -37.66 -23.95
C VAL A 875 -60.67 -38.88 -23.45
N LYS A 876 -60.92 -39.63 -22.33
CA LYS A 876 -61.33 -39.38 -20.91
C LYS A 876 -61.94 -40.68 -20.25
N VAL A 877 -61.42 -41.22 -19.10
CA VAL A 877 -62.29 -42.00 -18.14
C VAL A 877 -61.73 -43.24 -17.32
N VAL A 878 -61.78 -43.23 -15.96
CA VAL A 878 -62.00 -44.32 -14.94
C VAL A 878 -60.81 -45.23 -14.50
N GLY A 879 -60.57 -45.55 -13.20
CA GLY A 879 -61.09 -44.98 -11.92
C GLY A 879 -61.08 -45.91 -10.66
N GLY A 880 -61.16 -45.34 -9.43
CA GLY A 880 -61.48 -45.96 -8.11
C GLY A 880 -60.29 -46.32 -7.17
N ASN A 881 -60.32 -46.31 -5.81
CA ASN A 881 -61.29 -45.93 -4.74
C ASN A 881 -60.49 -45.45 -3.44
N ILE A 882 -60.86 -44.43 -2.63
CA ILE A 882 -61.79 -44.35 -1.43
C ILE A 882 -61.34 -45.27 -0.24
N ILE A 883 -61.22 -44.93 1.08
CA ILE A 883 -62.02 -44.12 2.08
C ILE A 883 -61.18 -43.50 3.27
N ASP A 884 -61.83 -42.68 4.15
CA ASP A 884 -61.68 -42.27 5.60
C ASP A 884 -60.39 -42.48 6.46
N GLY A 885 -60.06 -41.70 7.53
CA GLY A 885 -60.69 -40.56 8.28
C GLY A 885 -60.29 -40.60 9.80
N ASP A 886 -60.51 -39.65 10.74
CA ASP A 886 -60.76 -38.18 10.80
C ASP A 886 -60.66 -37.65 12.30
N LEU A 887 -60.86 -36.34 12.56
CA LEU A 887 -61.32 -35.64 13.81
C LEU A 887 -60.36 -34.94 14.84
N LEU A 888 -60.56 -33.60 14.96
CA LEU A 888 -60.51 -32.67 16.16
C LEU A 888 -59.17 -32.33 16.86
N GLY A 889 -58.89 -31.08 17.30
CA GLY A 889 -59.54 -29.75 17.14
C GLY A 889 -59.04 -28.67 18.15
N GLY A 890 -59.03 -27.35 17.84
CA GLY A 890 -58.52 -26.32 18.81
C GLY A 890 -58.44 -24.81 18.41
N ARG A 891 -59.59 -24.10 18.45
CA ARG A 891 -59.88 -22.63 18.32
C ARG A 891 -58.78 -21.52 18.47
N SER A 892 -58.66 -20.70 17.42
CA SER A 892 -59.05 -19.25 17.27
C SER A 892 -58.40 -18.04 18.01
N HIS A 893 -58.31 -16.91 17.24
CA HIS A 893 -58.41 -15.45 17.56
C HIS A 893 -57.20 -14.53 17.95
N ARG A 894 -56.92 -13.61 17.01
CA ARG A 894 -56.83 -12.11 17.11
C ARG A 894 -56.02 -11.37 18.20
N LEU A 895 -54.96 -10.68 17.73
CA LEU A 895 -54.60 -9.25 17.98
C LEU A 895 -54.14 -8.79 19.40
N PRO A 896 -53.59 -7.56 19.58
CA PRO A 896 -52.64 -7.23 20.66
C PRO A 896 -53.28 -6.38 21.80
N PRO A 897 -52.53 -5.81 22.81
CA PRO A 897 -51.76 -4.57 22.58
C PRO A 897 -50.49 -4.33 23.45
N VAL A 898 -49.82 -3.23 23.08
CA VAL A 898 -48.94 -2.30 23.82
C VAL A 898 -49.21 -2.12 25.33
N THR A 899 -48.15 -2.04 26.17
CA THR A 899 -47.88 -0.87 27.06
C THR A 899 -46.46 -0.84 27.65
N GLU A 900 -46.00 0.36 27.98
CA GLU A 900 -44.81 0.66 28.81
C GLU A 900 -45.22 0.70 30.30
N GLN A 901 -44.26 0.62 31.24
CA GLN A 901 -43.91 1.76 32.12
C GLN A 901 -42.78 1.44 33.13
N TYR A 902 -42.23 2.50 33.73
CA TYR A 902 -41.19 2.50 34.77
C TYR A 902 -41.78 2.22 36.16
N LEU A 903 -40.98 1.73 37.13
CA LEU A 903 -40.61 2.52 38.32
C LEU A 903 -39.53 1.86 39.22
N LEU A 904 -38.60 2.71 39.68
CA LEU A 904 -37.85 2.80 40.95
C LEU A 904 -37.51 1.59 41.87
N SER A 905 -36.30 1.69 42.43
CA SER A 905 -35.65 0.96 43.55
C SER A 905 -36.17 1.44 44.95
N PRO A 906 -35.52 1.18 46.14
CA PRO A 906 -34.31 0.39 46.49
C PRO A 906 -34.41 -0.46 47.81
N GLU A 907 -33.27 -1.05 48.26
CA GLU A 907 -32.67 -0.96 49.63
C GLU A 907 -32.11 -2.25 50.30
N HIS A 908 -30.87 -2.11 50.84
CA HIS A 908 -30.30 -2.65 52.10
C HIS A 908 -29.96 -4.16 52.32
N LEU A 909 -28.94 -4.55 53.15
CA LEU A 909 -27.63 -3.95 53.55
C LEU A 909 -26.72 -4.99 54.30
N LEU A 910 -25.40 -4.74 54.30
CA LEU A 910 -24.35 -5.02 55.34
C LEU A 910 -23.75 -6.43 55.70
N ALA A 911 -22.41 -6.47 55.56
CA ALA A 911 -21.37 -7.03 56.48
C ALA A 911 -21.19 -8.58 56.59
N THR A 912 -20.02 -9.15 56.98
CA THR A 912 -18.85 -8.68 57.77
C THR A 912 -17.45 -9.05 57.20
N LYS A 913 -16.35 -8.69 57.89
CA LYS A 913 -14.93 -8.74 57.46
C LYS A 913 -14.10 -9.96 57.93
N VAL A 914 -13.02 -10.28 57.21
CA VAL A 914 -11.71 -10.83 57.69
C VAL A 914 -10.57 -10.16 56.87
N PRO A 915 -9.31 -9.94 57.37
CA PRO A 915 -8.37 -8.97 56.80
C PRO A 915 -7.07 -9.63 56.20
N PRO A 916 -5.87 -9.01 56.10
CA PRO A 916 -5.28 -8.74 54.77
C PRO A 916 -3.79 -9.12 54.55
N GLU A 917 -3.36 -9.26 53.29
CA GLU A 917 -1.98 -9.11 52.74
C GLU A 917 -2.07 -9.29 51.20
N HIS A 918 -1.22 -8.76 50.31
CA HIS A 918 -0.08 -7.83 50.43
C HIS A 918 -0.13 -6.87 49.21
N SER A 919 0.19 -5.58 49.37
CA SER A 919 0.06 -4.56 48.31
C SER A 919 1.29 -4.43 47.39
N VAL A 920 1.08 -4.20 46.09
CA VAL A 920 2.10 -3.74 45.13
C VAL A 920 1.57 -2.50 44.39
N ASP A 921 2.33 -1.41 44.38
CA ASP A 921 1.90 -0.12 43.85
C ASP A 921 1.64 -0.13 42.33
N MET A 922 0.39 0.14 41.95
CA MET A 922 0.10 0.66 40.61
C MET A 922 0.32 2.17 40.60
N LYS A 923 1.39 2.63 39.94
CA LYS A 923 1.53 4.05 39.57
C LYS A 923 0.43 4.45 38.58
N CYS A 924 -0.69 4.94 39.09
CA CYS A 924 -1.80 5.44 38.28
C CYS A 924 -1.40 6.72 37.53
N ILE A 925 -1.55 6.71 36.21
CA ILE A 925 -1.59 7.94 35.41
C ILE A 925 -3.06 8.40 35.41
N VAL A 926 -3.42 9.27 36.35
CA VAL A 926 -4.75 9.90 36.37
C VAL A 926 -4.78 10.98 35.29
N GLY A 927 -5.42 10.68 34.16
CA GLY A 927 -5.59 11.64 33.06
C GLY A 927 -6.56 12.75 33.45
N SER A 928 -6.13 14.01 33.35
CA SER A 928 -6.93 15.20 33.69
C SER A 928 -8.03 15.55 32.68
N HIS A 929 -8.61 14.55 32.03
CA HIS A 929 -9.61 14.71 30.97
C HIS A 929 -10.83 13.83 31.28
N HIS A 930 -11.91 14.46 31.72
CA HIS A 930 -13.21 13.80 31.84
C HIS A 930 -13.73 13.46 30.44
N LEU A 931 -14.15 12.21 30.24
CA LEU A 931 -14.80 11.78 29.00
C LEU A 931 -16.24 12.33 28.96
N VAL A 932 -16.53 13.20 27.99
CA VAL A 932 -17.80 13.97 27.90
C VAL A 932 -18.79 13.38 26.89
N GLY A 933 -18.40 12.36 26.12
CA GLY A 933 -19.21 11.75 25.06
C GLY A 933 -20.11 10.59 25.48
N ASP A 934 -20.77 10.02 24.48
CA ASP A 934 -21.73 8.93 24.63
C ASP A 934 -21.02 7.58 24.84
N ILE A 935 -21.50 6.77 25.80
CA ILE A 935 -21.23 5.33 25.84
C ILE A 935 -22.39 4.58 25.19
N TYR A 936 -22.05 3.63 24.31
CA TYR A 936 -22.99 2.74 23.65
C TYR A 936 -22.68 1.28 24.01
N PHE A 937 -23.50 0.72 24.90
CA PHE A 937 -23.47 -0.71 25.20
C PHE A 937 -24.10 -1.51 24.06
N LEU A 938 -23.40 -2.56 23.64
CA LEU A 938 -23.92 -3.59 22.74
C LEU A 938 -24.45 -4.80 23.51
N ASP A 939 -24.09 -4.89 24.79
CA ASP A 939 -24.50 -5.94 25.71
C ASP A 939 -25.38 -5.34 26.82
N LYS A 940 -26.62 -5.83 26.98
CA LYS A 940 -27.58 -5.31 27.95
C LYS A 940 -27.21 -5.60 29.41
N SER A 941 -26.21 -6.47 29.64
CA SER A 941 -25.69 -6.79 30.97
C SER A 941 -24.70 -5.76 31.54
N LEU A 942 -24.26 -4.78 30.72
CA LEU A 942 -23.25 -3.81 31.10
C LEU A 942 -23.84 -2.43 31.37
N THR A 943 -23.47 -1.86 32.51
CA THR A 943 -23.79 -0.47 32.90
C THR A 943 -22.61 0.17 33.60
N PHE A 944 -22.12 1.28 33.06
CA PHE A 944 -21.15 2.21 33.67
C PHE A 944 -21.18 3.53 32.91
N SER A 945 -20.74 4.63 33.53
CA SER A 945 -20.71 5.96 32.94
C SER A 945 -19.37 6.30 32.28
N ALA A 946 -19.34 7.39 31.51
CA ALA A 946 -18.09 7.94 30.97
C ALA A 946 -17.13 8.42 32.08
N ALA A 947 -17.66 8.83 33.24
CA ALA A 947 -16.85 9.17 34.42
C ALA A 947 -16.21 7.92 35.06
N ASP A 948 -16.95 6.80 35.16
CA ASP A 948 -16.41 5.53 35.66
C ASP A 948 -15.29 5.00 34.75
N LEU A 949 -15.46 5.14 33.43
CA LEU A 949 -14.44 4.77 32.45
C LEU A 949 -13.22 5.71 32.47
N SER A 950 -13.44 7.01 32.69
CA SER A 950 -12.39 8.04 32.79
C SER A 950 -11.56 7.91 34.07
N SER A 951 -12.15 7.41 35.16
CA SER A 951 -11.49 7.19 36.45
C SER A 951 -11.01 5.75 36.70
N ALA A 952 -11.35 4.80 35.83
CA ALA A 952 -10.93 3.41 35.95
C ALA A 952 -9.40 3.24 35.91
N PRO A 953 -8.76 2.53 36.86
CA PRO A 953 -7.35 2.21 36.78
C PRO A 953 -7.06 1.37 35.53
N ALA A 954 -6.20 1.91 34.65
CA ALA A 954 -5.91 1.36 33.33
C ALA A 954 -4.42 1.00 33.18
N LYS A 955 -4.13 -0.25 32.79
CA LYS A 955 -2.78 -0.68 32.40
C LYS A 955 -2.71 -0.84 30.89
N MET A 956 -1.72 -0.21 30.24
CA MET A 956 -1.48 -0.41 28.80
C MET A 956 -1.13 -1.87 28.51
N LEU A 957 -1.79 -2.47 27.52
CA LEU A 957 -1.54 -3.83 27.03
C LEU A 957 -0.66 -3.83 25.77
N GLY A 958 -0.78 -2.81 24.92
CA GLY A 958 0.06 -2.66 23.73
C GLY A 958 -0.43 -1.57 22.79
N LYS A 959 0.44 -1.15 21.87
CA LYS A 959 0.13 -0.23 20.76
C LYS A 959 0.01 -1.02 19.45
N SER A 960 -0.86 -0.58 18.55
CA SER A 960 -1.10 -1.19 17.24
C SER A 960 -1.29 -0.12 16.15
N SER A 961 -1.26 -0.51 14.88
CA SER A 961 -1.62 0.34 13.73
C SER A 961 -2.97 1.05 13.90
N HIS A 962 -3.90 0.43 14.63
CA HIS A 962 -5.25 0.92 14.87
C HIS A 962 -5.40 1.76 16.14
N GLY A 963 -4.34 1.92 16.94
CA GLY A 963 -4.36 2.61 18.23
C GLY A 963 -3.93 1.72 19.41
N THR A 964 -4.23 2.14 20.64
CA THR A 964 -3.66 1.59 21.88
C THR A 964 -4.68 0.82 22.70
N SER A 965 -4.34 -0.39 23.13
CA SER A 965 -5.19 -1.25 23.99
C SER A 965 -4.78 -1.14 25.46
N PHE A 966 -5.76 -1.06 26.35
CA PHE A 966 -5.61 -0.99 27.80
C PHE A 966 -6.48 -2.05 28.49
N LYS A 967 -6.01 -2.59 29.60
CA LYS A 967 -6.81 -3.32 30.60
C LYS A 967 -7.37 -2.29 31.56
N ALA A 968 -8.67 -2.05 31.54
CA ALA A 968 -9.36 -1.18 32.49
C ALA A 968 -10.15 -2.05 33.49
N ALA A 969 -9.98 -1.79 34.79
CA ALA A 969 -10.85 -2.36 35.83
C ALA A 969 -11.88 -1.29 36.22
N ILE A 970 -13.13 -1.51 35.84
CA ILE A 970 -14.25 -0.58 36.07
C ILE A 970 -14.95 -1.00 37.38
N GLY A 971 -15.56 -0.05 38.08
CA GLY A 971 -16.30 -0.29 39.32
C GLY A 971 -17.30 -1.46 39.18
N SER A 972 -17.49 -2.22 40.26
CA SER A 972 -18.06 -3.59 40.35
C SER A 972 -17.09 -4.76 40.11
N GLY A 973 -15.84 -4.52 39.71
CA GLY A 973 -14.85 -5.58 39.46
C GLY A 973 -14.87 -6.13 38.04
N LEU A 974 -15.63 -5.50 37.15
CA LEU A 974 -15.61 -5.73 35.71
C LEU A 974 -14.25 -5.34 35.12
N VAL A 975 -13.60 -6.25 34.41
CA VAL A 975 -12.33 -6.00 33.72
C VAL A 975 -12.54 -6.10 32.20
N LEU A 976 -12.24 -5.02 31.47
CA LEU A 976 -12.40 -4.93 30.02
C LEU A 976 -11.08 -4.63 29.31
N THR A 977 -11.00 -5.07 28.06
CA THR A 977 -10.06 -4.52 27.09
C THR A 977 -10.70 -3.25 26.49
N VAL A 978 -10.06 -2.10 26.74
CA VAL A 978 -10.45 -0.80 26.19
C VAL A 978 -9.44 -0.41 25.12
N LYS A 979 -9.86 -0.37 23.86
CA LYS A 979 -9.01 -0.02 22.72
C LYS A 979 -9.30 1.40 22.24
N TRP A 980 -8.35 2.29 22.47
CA TRP A 980 -8.37 3.66 21.98
C TRP A 980 -7.94 3.68 20.51
N LEU A 981 -8.84 4.07 19.61
CA LEU A 981 -8.57 4.11 18.17
C LEU A 981 -7.74 5.36 17.79
N LYS A 982 -6.86 5.20 16.80
CA LYS A 982 -6.08 6.32 16.24
C LYS A 982 -7.01 7.34 15.53
N THR A 983 -6.66 8.62 15.59
CA THR A 983 -7.33 9.72 14.87
C THR A 983 -7.33 9.49 13.34
N GLY A 984 -8.33 9.98 12.61
CA GLY A 984 -8.41 9.92 11.14
C GLY A 984 -8.65 8.55 10.50
N ILE A 985 -8.58 7.43 11.23
CA ILE A 985 -8.75 6.08 10.65
C ILE A 985 -10.14 5.46 10.86
N ALA A 986 -10.97 5.98 11.75
CA ALA A 986 -12.32 5.48 12.00
C ALA A 986 -13.36 6.07 11.02
N LYS A 987 -14.39 5.30 10.68
CA LYS A 987 -15.54 5.77 9.88
C LYS A 987 -16.40 6.79 10.62
N CYS A 988 -17.31 7.45 9.90
CA CYS A 988 -18.31 8.36 10.48
C CYS A 988 -19.19 7.67 11.54
N LYS A 989 -19.74 8.45 12.50
CA LYS A 989 -20.53 7.92 13.64
C LYS A 989 -21.65 6.96 13.20
N ARG A 990 -22.33 7.27 12.09
CA ARG A 990 -23.46 6.49 11.56
C ARG A 990 -23.02 5.11 11.04
N GLU A 991 -22.00 5.04 10.18
CA GLU A 991 -21.47 3.77 9.68
C GLU A 991 -20.80 2.95 10.79
N PHE A 992 -19.97 3.59 11.61
CA PHE A 992 -19.29 2.94 12.73
C PHE A 992 -20.31 2.26 13.67
N ALA A 993 -21.37 2.98 14.04
CA ALA A 993 -22.46 2.45 14.86
C ALA A 993 -23.21 1.29 14.19
N VAL A 994 -23.37 1.28 12.86
CA VAL A 994 -24.01 0.17 12.13
C VAL A 994 -23.12 -1.06 12.09
N GLU A 995 -21.83 -0.91 11.81
CA GLU A 995 -20.91 -2.05 11.69
C GLU A 995 -20.55 -2.65 13.06
N ILE A 996 -20.30 -1.82 14.08
CA ILE A 996 -19.94 -2.33 15.40
C ILE A 996 -21.12 -3.02 16.11
N ARG A 997 -22.38 -2.60 15.84
CA ARG A 997 -23.57 -3.32 16.31
C ARG A 997 -23.65 -4.75 15.75
N LYS A 998 -23.24 -4.96 14.50
CA LYS A 998 -23.14 -6.30 13.92
C LYS A 998 -22.09 -7.11 14.69
N MET A 999 -20.91 -6.53 14.97
CA MET A 999 -19.84 -7.17 15.74
C MET A 999 -20.24 -7.53 17.18
N GLY A 1000 -21.13 -6.75 17.82
CA GLY A 1000 -21.66 -7.07 19.16
C GLY A 1000 -22.47 -8.37 19.23
N ASN A 1001 -23.04 -8.83 18.10
CA ASN A 1001 -23.79 -10.09 18.01
C ASN A 1001 -22.89 -11.32 17.84
N VAL A 1002 -21.58 -11.14 17.62
CA VAL A 1002 -20.61 -12.24 17.48
C VAL A 1002 -20.23 -12.73 18.86
N LYS A 1003 -20.80 -13.87 19.28
CA LYS A 1003 -20.56 -14.50 20.59
C LYS A 1003 -20.13 -15.96 20.38
N HIS A 1004 -18.87 -16.27 20.67
CA HIS A 1004 -18.29 -17.62 20.54
C HIS A 1004 -17.14 -17.81 21.53
N HIS A 1005 -16.91 -19.02 22.05
CA HIS A 1005 -15.89 -19.26 23.09
C HIS A 1005 -14.47 -18.85 22.64
N ASN A 1006 -14.14 -19.10 21.37
CA ASN A 1006 -12.84 -18.79 20.77
C ASN A 1006 -12.82 -17.44 20.02
N VAL A 1007 -13.78 -16.53 20.23
CA VAL A 1007 -13.77 -15.17 19.66
C VAL A 1007 -14.04 -14.15 20.77
N VAL A 1008 -13.15 -13.18 20.95
CA VAL A 1008 -13.28 -12.17 22.01
C VAL A 1008 -14.49 -11.28 21.72
N SER A 1009 -15.51 -11.32 22.60
CA SER A 1009 -16.76 -10.59 22.37
C SER A 1009 -16.57 -9.09 22.46
N VAL A 1010 -17.09 -8.35 21.48
CA VAL A 1010 -17.26 -6.89 21.57
C VAL A 1010 -18.45 -6.61 22.48
N ARG A 1011 -18.31 -5.60 23.35
CA ARG A 1011 -19.24 -5.27 24.44
C ARG A 1011 -19.83 -3.86 24.32
N GLY A 1012 -19.11 -2.94 23.70
CA GLY A 1012 -19.57 -1.56 23.50
C GLY A 1012 -18.54 -0.68 22.81
N TYR A 1013 -18.86 0.61 22.73
CA TYR A 1013 -17.91 1.66 22.32
C TYR A 1013 -18.27 3.00 22.98
N TYR A 1014 -17.30 3.91 23.03
CA TYR A 1014 -17.51 5.30 23.41
C TYR A 1014 -17.22 6.23 22.23
N TRP A 1015 -18.07 7.24 22.06
CA TRP A 1015 -17.94 8.25 21.03
C TRP A 1015 -17.86 9.64 21.65
N GLY A 1016 -16.63 10.10 21.90
CA GLY A 1016 -16.34 11.44 22.37
C GLY A 1016 -16.69 12.54 21.36
N PRO A 1017 -16.86 13.79 21.83
CA PRO A 1017 -17.07 14.95 20.95
C PRO A 1017 -15.84 15.26 20.08
N LEU A 1018 -14.63 15.00 20.57
CA LEU A 1018 -13.38 15.24 19.84
C LEU A 1018 -13.03 14.07 18.91
N GLU A 1019 -12.40 14.33 17.77
CA GLU A 1019 -12.17 13.32 16.73
C GLU A 1019 -11.36 12.11 17.23
N TYR A 1020 -10.31 12.35 18.03
CA TYR A 1020 -9.44 11.32 18.59
C TYR A 1020 -10.08 10.51 19.74
N GLU A 1021 -11.22 10.94 20.28
CA GLU A 1021 -11.88 10.27 21.39
C GLU A 1021 -12.82 9.15 20.89
N LYS A 1022 -12.26 8.01 20.48
CA LYS A 1022 -13.00 6.86 19.96
C LYS A 1022 -12.48 5.59 20.61
N LEU A 1023 -13.29 4.94 21.44
CA LEU A 1023 -12.89 3.75 22.21
C LEU A 1023 -13.78 2.56 21.86
N VAL A 1024 -13.21 1.37 21.72
CA VAL A 1024 -13.94 0.10 21.58
C VAL A 1024 -13.73 -0.75 22.85
N PHE A 1025 -14.80 -1.40 23.32
CA PHE A 1025 -14.77 -2.25 24.51
C PHE A 1025 -14.98 -3.71 24.13
N SER A 1026 -14.13 -4.59 24.65
CA SER A 1026 -14.26 -6.04 24.50
C SER A 1026 -13.84 -6.76 25.80
N ASP A 1027 -14.12 -8.06 25.87
CA ASP A 1027 -13.73 -8.86 27.03
C ASP A 1027 -12.21 -8.81 27.28
N TYR A 1028 -11.82 -8.82 28.55
CA TYR A 1028 -10.42 -8.99 28.93
C TYR A 1028 -10.04 -10.48 28.95
N VAL A 1029 -8.83 -10.79 28.50
CA VAL A 1029 -8.25 -12.13 28.47
C VAL A 1029 -6.87 -12.05 29.12
N GLY A 1030 -6.58 -12.89 30.12
CA GLY A 1030 -5.47 -12.67 31.06
C GLY A 1030 -4.10 -13.13 30.57
N GLY A 1031 -4.00 -14.33 29.99
CA GLY A 1031 -2.75 -15.04 29.67
C GLY A 1031 -1.90 -14.48 28.52
N GLY A 1032 -2.17 -13.25 28.09
CA GLY A 1032 -1.42 -12.56 27.04
C GLY A 1032 -1.75 -13.01 25.62
N SER A 1033 -0.88 -12.65 24.68
CA SER A 1033 -0.98 -13.06 23.27
C SER A 1033 -0.05 -14.24 22.97
N LEU A 1034 -0.36 -14.99 21.91
CA LEU A 1034 0.45 -16.11 21.44
C LEU A 1034 1.88 -15.65 21.10
N ALA A 1035 2.04 -14.51 20.43
CA ALA A 1035 3.35 -13.96 20.08
C ALA A 1035 4.23 -13.71 21.33
N ALA A 1036 3.66 -13.19 22.43
CA ALA A 1036 4.40 -13.01 23.68
C ALA A 1036 4.77 -14.35 24.32
N ARG A 1037 3.87 -15.35 24.27
CA ARG A 1037 4.10 -16.69 24.85
C ARG A 1037 5.10 -17.54 24.07
N LEU A 1038 5.26 -17.30 22.77
CA LEU A 1038 6.34 -17.91 21.96
C LEU A 1038 7.67 -17.19 22.22
N ASN A 1039 7.71 -15.86 22.12
CA ASN A 1039 8.96 -15.09 22.25
C ASN A 1039 9.59 -15.21 23.67
N GLU A 1040 8.81 -15.12 24.75
CA GLU A 1040 9.32 -15.31 26.13
C GLU A 1040 9.92 -16.71 26.37
N SER A 1041 9.63 -17.70 25.51
CA SER A 1041 10.20 -19.05 25.61
C SER A 1041 11.57 -19.19 24.93
N ARG A 1042 11.88 -18.33 23.95
CA ARG A 1042 13.08 -18.39 23.09
C ARG A 1042 14.31 -17.72 23.71
N GLU A 1043 14.12 -16.69 24.51
CA GLU A 1043 15.21 -15.91 25.14
C GLU A 1043 15.95 -16.67 26.25
N ASN A 1044 15.44 -17.82 26.71
CA ASN A 1044 16.07 -18.61 27.77
C ASN A 1044 16.01 -20.14 27.52
N PRO A 1045 16.76 -20.70 26.55
CA PRO A 1045 16.74 -22.15 26.28
C PRO A 1045 17.48 -22.99 27.33
N GLY A 1046 18.47 -22.42 28.02
CA GLY A 1046 19.58 -23.16 28.64
C GLY A 1046 19.41 -23.75 30.03
N ARG A 1047 18.23 -23.70 30.67
CA ARG A 1047 17.98 -24.33 31.99
C ARG A 1047 16.56 -24.89 32.08
N GLY A 1048 16.43 -26.21 32.18
CA GLY A 1048 15.09 -26.81 32.31
C GLY A 1048 14.95 -28.34 32.16
N LEU A 1049 16.00 -29.14 32.37
CA LEU A 1049 15.85 -30.60 32.45
C LEU A 1049 16.76 -31.20 33.53
N HIS A 1050 16.31 -32.31 34.13
CA HIS A 1050 16.90 -33.01 35.28
C HIS A 1050 16.99 -32.22 36.60
N THR A 1051 15.88 -32.18 37.34
CA THR A 1051 15.80 -32.90 38.64
C THR A 1051 14.37 -32.97 39.15
N LEU A 1052 13.95 -34.13 39.67
CA LEU A 1052 12.76 -34.24 40.51
C LEU A 1052 13.14 -33.87 41.96
N PRO A 1053 12.27 -33.18 42.71
CA PRO A 1053 12.59 -32.75 44.07
C PRO A 1053 12.32 -33.87 45.10
N GLU A 1054 13.35 -34.63 45.47
CA GLU A 1054 13.38 -35.31 46.76
C GLU A 1054 14.28 -34.56 47.77
N GLN A 1055 13.83 -34.63 49.01
CA GLN A 1055 14.21 -33.83 50.17
C GLN A 1055 15.72 -33.73 50.45
N SER A 1056 16.23 -32.51 50.67
CA SER A 1056 17.15 -32.18 51.79
C SER A 1056 17.41 -30.68 51.90
N ASP A 1057 17.66 -30.19 53.12
CA ASP A 1057 17.78 -28.77 53.45
C ASP A 1057 19.17 -28.15 53.15
N ILE A 1058 19.22 -26.83 53.33
CA ILE A 1058 20.43 -25.98 53.47
C ILE A 1058 21.11 -25.55 52.15
N GLY A 1059 20.57 -24.48 51.58
CA GLY A 1059 21.35 -23.24 51.49
C GLY A 1059 22.03 -22.88 50.16
N LYS A 1060 21.38 -21.98 49.39
CA LYS A 1060 22.01 -20.88 48.64
C LYS A 1060 20.94 -19.91 48.12
N GLN A 1061 20.97 -18.65 48.58
CA GLN A 1061 20.24 -17.58 47.91
C GLN A 1061 21.08 -17.05 46.75
N HIS A 1062 20.56 -17.20 45.54
CA HIS A 1062 20.88 -16.39 44.35
C HIS A 1062 19.54 -16.04 43.70
N GLY A 1063 19.39 -14.82 43.18
CA GLY A 1063 18.16 -14.40 42.51
C GLY A 1063 17.95 -15.20 41.23
N LEU A 1064 16.97 -16.11 41.24
CA LEU A 1064 16.46 -16.73 40.03
C LEU A 1064 15.51 -15.74 39.35
N ILE A 1065 15.77 -15.42 38.09
CA ILE A 1065 14.76 -14.79 37.22
C ILE A 1065 13.78 -15.91 36.87
N GLU A 1066 12.65 -15.97 37.58
CA GLU A 1066 11.58 -16.93 37.25
C GLU A 1066 10.99 -16.57 35.88
N ARG A 1067 10.86 -17.57 34.99
CA ARG A 1067 10.12 -17.40 33.74
C ARG A 1067 8.68 -17.03 34.09
N LYS A 1068 8.22 -15.85 33.63
CA LYS A 1068 6.84 -15.38 33.86
C LYS A 1068 5.77 -16.37 33.37
N TYR A 1069 6.09 -17.15 32.33
CA TYR A 1069 5.26 -18.25 31.84
C TYR A 1069 6.11 -19.47 31.48
N ALA A 1070 5.53 -20.67 31.64
CA ALA A 1070 6.12 -21.89 31.10
C ALA A 1070 6.04 -21.92 29.56
N PRO A 1071 7.04 -22.50 28.86
CA PRO A 1071 6.96 -22.76 27.42
C PRO A 1071 5.71 -23.56 27.05
N LEU A 1072 5.13 -23.26 25.88
CA LEU A 1072 3.93 -23.96 25.40
C LEU A 1072 4.27 -25.39 24.98
N SER A 1073 3.68 -26.37 25.68
CA SER A 1073 3.83 -27.79 25.35
C SER A 1073 3.19 -28.14 24.00
N TRP A 1074 3.57 -29.27 23.40
CA TRP A 1074 2.97 -29.72 22.14
C TRP A 1074 1.43 -29.74 22.17
N GLN A 1075 0.85 -30.34 23.22
CA GLN A 1075 -0.59 -30.43 23.40
C GLN A 1075 -1.24 -29.04 23.55
N GLN A 1076 -0.58 -28.07 24.22
CA GLN A 1076 -1.04 -26.69 24.29
C GLN A 1076 -1.00 -26.01 22.90
N ARG A 1077 0.05 -26.21 22.10
CA ARG A 1077 0.18 -25.63 20.75
C ARG A 1077 -0.85 -26.20 19.77
N LEU A 1078 -1.03 -27.52 19.74
CA LEU A 1078 -2.10 -28.19 18.99
C LEU A 1078 -3.49 -27.68 19.42
N ARG A 1079 -3.72 -27.49 20.73
CA ARG A 1079 -4.99 -26.94 21.20
C ARG A 1079 -5.22 -25.50 20.76
N ILE A 1080 -4.18 -24.64 20.77
CA ILE A 1080 -4.25 -23.27 20.25
C ILE A 1080 -4.63 -23.28 18.77
N ALA A 1081 -4.00 -24.14 17.95
CA ALA A 1081 -4.33 -24.28 16.53
C ALA A 1081 -5.81 -24.62 16.30
N VAL A 1082 -6.32 -25.66 16.99
CA VAL A 1082 -7.72 -26.09 16.86
C VAL A 1082 -8.71 -25.03 17.37
N ASP A 1083 -8.41 -24.36 18.49
CA ASP A 1083 -9.26 -23.30 19.04
C ASP A 1083 -9.33 -22.07 18.11
N VAL A 1084 -8.21 -21.66 17.50
CA VAL A 1084 -8.18 -20.57 16.50
C VAL A 1084 -8.93 -20.97 15.23
N ALA A 1085 -8.69 -22.17 14.70
CA ALA A 1085 -9.41 -22.69 13.53
C ALA A 1085 -10.93 -22.78 13.78
N ARG A 1086 -11.35 -23.13 15.02
CA ARG A 1086 -12.77 -23.12 15.43
C ARG A 1086 -13.35 -21.71 15.44
N GLY A 1087 -12.62 -20.74 16.01
CA GLY A 1087 -13.02 -19.33 16.02
C GLY A 1087 -13.17 -18.72 14.62
N LEU A 1088 -12.24 -19.03 13.72
CA LEU A 1088 -12.31 -18.60 12.32
C LEU A 1088 -13.43 -19.32 11.55
N THR A 1089 -13.63 -20.62 11.78
CA THR A 1089 -14.77 -21.38 11.21
C THR A 1089 -16.11 -20.78 11.61
N TYR A 1090 -16.26 -20.34 12.86
CA TYR A 1090 -17.47 -19.62 13.32
C TYR A 1090 -17.70 -18.32 12.52
N LEU A 1091 -16.66 -17.49 12.35
CA LEU A 1091 -16.76 -16.24 11.57
C LEU A 1091 -17.03 -16.48 10.08
N HIS A 1092 -16.33 -17.43 9.45
CA HIS A 1092 -16.41 -17.72 8.02
C HIS A 1092 -17.71 -18.44 7.63
N VAL A 1093 -18.16 -19.42 8.41
CA VAL A 1093 -19.32 -20.26 8.06
C VAL A 1093 -20.62 -19.61 8.51
N GLN A 1094 -20.71 -19.13 9.76
CA GLN A 1094 -21.98 -18.61 10.29
C GLN A 1094 -22.23 -17.14 9.90
N HIS A 1095 -21.18 -16.31 9.89
CA HIS A 1095 -21.31 -14.87 9.59
C HIS A 1095 -20.85 -14.50 8.17
N ARG A 1096 -20.03 -15.34 7.52
CA ARG A 1096 -19.32 -15.05 6.25
C ARG A 1096 -18.42 -13.80 6.34
N TRP A 1097 -17.80 -13.55 7.49
CA TRP A 1097 -16.93 -12.39 7.68
C TRP A 1097 -15.46 -12.78 7.77
N PRO A 1098 -14.56 -12.08 7.06
CA PRO A 1098 -13.14 -12.21 7.30
C PRO A 1098 -12.76 -11.55 8.64
N HIS A 1099 -11.85 -12.20 9.36
CA HIS A 1099 -11.14 -11.62 10.49
C HIS A 1099 -10.28 -10.45 10.02
N GLY A 1100 -9.52 -10.65 8.95
CA GLY A 1100 -8.78 -9.66 8.16
C GLY A 1100 -7.61 -8.95 8.83
N ASN A 1101 -7.45 -9.13 10.13
CA ASN A 1101 -6.32 -8.67 10.95
C ASN A 1101 -5.78 -9.86 11.77
N LEU A 1102 -5.66 -11.04 11.16
CA LEU A 1102 -5.21 -12.25 11.85
C LEU A 1102 -3.68 -12.30 11.91
N LYS A 1103 -3.16 -12.50 13.12
CA LYS A 1103 -1.72 -12.63 13.47
C LYS A 1103 -1.57 -13.04 14.93
N ALA A 1104 -0.46 -13.65 15.34
CA ALA A 1104 -0.32 -14.21 16.70
C ALA A 1104 -0.40 -13.18 17.84
N MET A 1105 -0.10 -11.91 17.58
CA MET A 1105 -0.35 -10.84 18.57
C MET A 1105 -1.84 -10.63 18.89
N ASN A 1106 -2.75 -11.06 18.00
CA ASN A 1106 -4.20 -10.95 18.16
C ASN A 1106 -4.87 -12.28 18.57
N VAL A 1107 -4.11 -13.36 18.67
CA VAL A 1107 -4.52 -14.62 19.31
C VAL A 1107 -4.23 -14.49 20.80
N LEU A 1108 -5.27 -14.44 21.64
CA LEU A 1108 -5.15 -14.29 23.09
C LEU A 1108 -5.36 -15.63 23.79
N LEU A 1109 -4.52 -15.93 24.78
CA LEU A 1109 -4.58 -17.17 25.56
C LEU A 1109 -5.26 -16.94 26.91
N ARG A 1110 -6.08 -17.90 27.33
CA ARG A 1110 -6.68 -17.95 28.67
C ARG A 1110 -5.70 -18.56 29.68
N ASP A 1111 -5.76 -18.08 30.93
CA ASP A 1111 -4.98 -18.63 32.04
C ASP A 1111 -5.54 -19.99 32.51
N GLU A 1112 -4.67 -20.79 33.12
CA GLU A 1112 -5.06 -22.03 33.79
C GLU A 1112 -6.04 -21.76 34.95
N PRO A 1113 -7.01 -22.66 35.24
CA PRO A 1113 -7.20 -24.00 34.68
C PRO A 1113 -8.06 -24.03 33.40
N ASN A 1114 -8.35 -22.89 32.78
CA ASN A 1114 -9.23 -22.79 31.61
C ASN A 1114 -8.43 -22.49 30.32
N PHE A 1115 -7.29 -23.15 30.14
CA PHE A 1115 -6.40 -22.92 29.00
C PHE A 1115 -7.10 -23.14 27.66
N GLY A 1116 -6.90 -22.20 26.75
CA GLY A 1116 -7.48 -22.22 25.40
C GLY A 1116 -7.24 -20.89 24.70
N ALA A 1117 -7.39 -20.88 23.37
CA ALA A 1117 -7.14 -19.71 22.54
C ALA A 1117 -8.43 -19.00 22.09
N CYS A 1118 -8.35 -17.70 21.86
CA CYS A 1118 -9.41 -16.91 21.24
C CYS A 1118 -8.86 -15.78 20.36
N ILE A 1119 -9.54 -15.48 19.27
CA ILE A 1119 -9.13 -14.44 18.31
C ILE A 1119 -9.77 -13.08 18.67
N SER A 1120 -8.99 -12.01 18.54
CA SER A 1120 -9.33 -10.64 18.90
C SER A 1120 -9.06 -9.65 17.76
N ASP A 1121 -9.59 -8.42 17.84
CA ASP A 1121 -9.56 -7.44 16.73
C ASP A 1121 -10.19 -7.95 15.41
N PHE A 1122 -11.10 -8.93 15.49
CA PHE A 1122 -11.76 -9.52 14.32
C PHE A 1122 -12.55 -8.46 13.54
N SER A 1123 -12.48 -8.53 12.21
CA SER A 1123 -13.20 -7.67 11.27
C SER A 1123 -13.04 -6.16 11.48
N ILE A 1124 -12.02 -5.70 12.23
CA ILE A 1124 -11.84 -4.29 12.62
C ILE A 1124 -11.81 -3.33 11.42
N HIS A 1125 -11.29 -3.77 10.27
CA HIS A 1125 -11.31 -3.05 8.99
C HIS A 1125 -12.70 -2.51 8.59
N ARG A 1126 -13.80 -3.15 9.02
CA ARG A 1126 -15.17 -2.69 8.75
C ARG A 1126 -15.52 -1.37 9.45
N LEU A 1127 -14.83 -1.08 10.56
CA LEU A 1127 -14.93 0.16 11.33
C LEU A 1127 -14.00 1.27 10.82
N LEU A 1128 -13.07 0.94 9.90
CA LEU A 1128 -12.01 1.82 9.42
C LEU A 1128 -12.33 2.46 8.07
N THR A 1129 -11.68 3.58 7.78
CA THR A 1129 -11.63 4.18 6.45
C THR A 1129 -10.81 3.30 5.49
N SER A 1130 -10.88 3.58 4.18
CA SER A 1130 -10.05 2.91 3.18
C SER A 1130 -8.55 3.07 3.48
N ALA A 1131 -8.12 4.26 3.93
CA ALA A 1131 -6.74 4.52 4.35
C ALA A 1131 -6.36 3.75 5.63
N GLY A 1132 -7.27 3.65 6.61
CA GLY A 1132 -7.07 2.81 7.79
C GLY A 1132 -6.90 1.33 7.44
N THR A 1133 -7.68 0.84 6.47
CA THR A 1133 -7.61 -0.55 5.97
C THR A 1133 -6.34 -0.80 5.16
N ALA A 1134 -5.89 0.15 4.33
CA ALA A 1134 -4.62 0.05 3.61
C ALA A 1134 -3.43 -0.02 4.58
N ASN A 1135 -3.41 0.83 5.61
CA ASN A 1135 -2.39 0.80 6.65
C ASN A 1135 -2.38 -0.51 7.47
N GLN A 1136 -3.56 -1.11 7.70
CA GLN A 1136 -3.65 -2.45 8.30
C GLN A 1136 -2.94 -3.51 7.43
N LEU A 1137 -3.25 -3.53 6.12
CA LEU A 1137 -2.69 -4.52 5.19
C LEU A 1137 -1.19 -4.31 4.94
N LEU A 1138 -0.71 -3.07 4.95
CA LEU A 1138 0.72 -2.75 4.92
C LEU A 1138 1.43 -3.31 6.18
N ASN A 1139 0.85 -3.10 7.36
CA ASN A 1139 1.38 -3.63 8.62
C ASN A 1139 1.34 -5.17 8.69
N SER A 1140 0.33 -5.83 8.10
CA SER A 1140 0.35 -7.30 7.95
C SER A 1140 1.40 -7.79 6.95
N GLY A 1141 1.76 -6.96 5.95
CA GLY A 1141 2.84 -7.27 5.00
C GLY A 1141 4.21 -7.26 5.65
N ALA A 1142 4.52 -6.18 6.39
CA ALA A 1142 5.76 -6.04 7.16
C ALA A 1142 5.93 -7.03 8.33
N LEU A 1143 4.98 -7.95 8.52
CA LEU A 1143 4.97 -9.00 9.55
C LEU A 1143 4.75 -10.41 8.97
N GLY A 1144 4.87 -10.60 7.65
CA GLY A 1144 4.74 -11.91 7.00
C GLY A 1144 3.32 -12.50 6.90
N TYR A 1145 2.28 -11.80 7.36
CA TYR A 1145 0.90 -12.31 7.40
C TYR A 1145 0.02 -11.92 6.19
N ARG A 1146 0.47 -11.02 5.31
CA ARG A 1146 -0.32 -10.57 4.14
C ARG A 1146 -0.30 -11.61 3.02
N ALA A 1147 -1.46 -12.20 2.75
CA ALA A 1147 -1.62 -13.14 1.63
C ALA A 1147 -1.23 -12.50 0.28
N PRO A 1148 -0.51 -13.20 -0.62
CA PRO A 1148 0.01 -12.64 -1.87
C PRO A 1148 -1.06 -11.99 -2.77
N GLU A 1149 -2.28 -12.54 -2.81
CA GLU A 1149 -3.37 -11.96 -3.61
C GLU A 1149 -3.79 -10.56 -3.12
N LEU A 1150 -3.50 -10.19 -1.86
CA LEU A 1150 -3.72 -8.85 -1.33
C LEU A 1150 -2.57 -7.88 -1.64
N ALA A 1151 -1.45 -8.34 -2.19
CA ALA A 1151 -0.39 -7.47 -2.70
C ALA A 1151 -0.73 -6.92 -4.10
N ALA A 1152 -1.21 -7.79 -5.00
CA ALA A 1152 -1.52 -7.46 -6.39
C ALA A 1152 -2.85 -6.69 -6.60
N ALA A 1153 -3.74 -6.64 -5.60
CA ALA A 1153 -5.07 -6.06 -5.77
C ALA A 1153 -5.08 -4.52 -5.73
N LYS A 1154 -5.57 -3.87 -6.80
CA LYS A 1154 -5.71 -2.39 -6.96
C LYS A 1154 -6.51 -1.69 -5.84
N ASN A 1155 -7.39 -2.42 -5.14
CA ASN A 1155 -8.10 -1.97 -3.94
C ASN A 1155 -8.14 -3.13 -2.94
N PRO A 1156 -7.06 -3.36 -2.16
CA PRO A 1156 -6.91 -4.58 -1.39
C PRO A 1156 -7.85 -4.57 -0.17
N ARG A 1157 -8.65 -5.61 -0.01
CA ARG A 1157 -9.59 -5.80 1.11
C ARG A 1157 -9.46 -7.22 1.66
N PRO A 1158 -9.51 -7.42 2.99
CA PRO A 1158 -9.42 -8.76 3.54
C PRO A 1158 -10.52 -9.70 3.04
N SER A 1159 -10.15 -10.96 2.79
CA SER A 1159 -11.01 -12.03 2.27
C SER A 1159 -10.94 -13.27 3.17
N LEU A 1160 -11.91 -14.18 3.04
CA LEU A 1160 -11.92 -15.45 3.78
C LEU A 1160 -10.64 -16.26 3.48
N SER A 1161 -10.24 -16.34 2.20
CA SER A 1161 -9.01 -17.03 1.79
C SER A 1161 -7.74 -16.36 2.35
N SER A 1162 -7.73 -15.04 2.53
CA SER A 1162 -6.57 -14.34 3.13
C SER A 1162 -6.40 -14.65 4.62
N ASP A 1163 -7.49 -14.87 5.37
CA ASP A 1163 -7.40 -15.35 6.75
C ASP A 1163 -6.81 -16.76 6.82
N VAL A 1164 -7.14 -17.64 5.87
CA VAL A 1164 -6.56 -19.00 5.82
C VAL A 1164 -5.04 -18.92 5.59
N PHE A 1165 -4.57 -18.01 4.73
CA PHE A 1165 -3.13 -17.75 4.58
C PHE A 1165 -2.52 -17.29 5.90
N SER A 1166 -3.03 -16.21 6.50
CA SER A 1166 -2.50 -15.69 7.78
C SER A 1166 -2.57 -16.71 8.92
N PHE A 1167 -3.54 -17.64 8.87
CA PHE A 1167 -3.61 -18.75 9.82
C PHE A 1167 -2.55 -19.83 9.55
N GLY A 1168 -2.28 -20.15 8.28
CA GLY A 1168 -1.15 -21.01 7.89
C GLY A 1168 0.18 -20.48 8.44
N VAL A 1169 0.40 -19.17 8.38
CA VAL A 1169 1.56 -18.51 9.01
C VAL A 1169 1.59 -18.73 10.53
N ILE A 1170 0.45 -18.61 11.24
CA ILE A 1170 0.37 -18.89 12.70
C ILE A 1170 0.65 -20.37 13.01
N LEU A 1171 0.23 -21.30 12.16
CA LEU A 1171 0.58 -22.72 12.31
C LEU A 1171 2.10 -22.94 12.19
N MET A 1172 2.76 -22.20 11.29
CA MET A 1172 4.22 -22.21 11.15
C MET A 1172 4.91 -21.61 12.38
N GLU A 1173 4.42 -20.50 12.94
CA GLU A 1173 4.97 -19.97 14.22
C GLU A 1173 4.82 -20.98 15.37
N LEU A 1174 3.69 -21.71 15.43
CA LEU A 1174 3.44 -22.73 16.46
C LEU A 1174 4.40 -23.93 16.36
N ILE A 1175 4.70 -24.45 15.17
CA ILE A 1175 5.62 -25.60 15.01
C ILE A 1175 7.10 -25.20 15.04
N THR A 1176 7.46 -23.99 14.58
CA THR A 1176 8.87 -23.54 14.48
C THR A 1176 9.37 -22.75 15.68
N GLY A 1177 8.49 -22.13 16.47
CA GLY A 1177 8.86 -21.22 17.56
C GLY A 1177 9.46 -19.87 17.10
N LYS A 1178 9.47 -19.60 15.79
CA LYS A 1178 9.90 -18.33 15.18
C LYS A 1178 8.68 -17.41 14.97
N SER A 1179 8.90 -16.10 14.91
CA SER A 1179 7.84 -15.15 14.50
C SER A 1179 7.91 -14.89 12.99
N ALA A 1180 6.76 -14.64 12.35
CA ALA A 1180 6.70 -14.35 10.92
C ALA A 1180 7.21 -12.95 10.54
N GLY A 1181 7.46 -12.09 11.53
CA GLY A 1181 8.19 -10.84 11.37
C GLY A 1181 9.70 -10.96 11.63
N ASP A 1182 10.19 -12.17 11.93
CA ASP A 1182 11.63 -12.43 12.07
C ASP A 1182 12.25 -12.64 10.69
N ILE A 1183 13.49 -12.19 10.54
CA ILE A 1183 14.31 -12.53 9.38
C ILE A 1183 14.85 -13.94 9.54
N ILE A 1184 14.64 -14.78 8.53
CA ILE A 1184 15.08 -16.16 8.53
C ILE A 1184 16.08 -16.39 7.40
N PHE A 1185 17.32 -16.65 7.79
CA PHE A 1185 18.40 -17.05 6.89
C PHE A 1185 18.19 -18.50 6.45
N GLY A 1186 17.86 -18.69 5.17
CA GLY A 1186 17.93 -19.98 4.47
C GLY A 1186 19.21 -20.09 3.64
N ASN A 1187 19.42 -21.24 2.99
CA ASN A 1187 20.54 -21.46 2.07
C ASN A 1187 20.50 -20.54 0.83
N SER A 1188 19.37 -19.86 0.59
CA SER A 1188 19.10 -18.97 -0.54
C SER A 1188 18.97 -17.47 -0.16
N GLY A 1189 19.31 -17.07 1.07
CA GLY A 1189 19.19 -15.67 1.56
C GLY A 1189 18.15 -15.50 2.68
N VAL A 1190 17.65 -14.27 2.89
CA VAL A 1190 16.40 -14.06 3.66
C VAL A 1190 15.26 -14.68 2.89
N VAL A 1191 14.51 -15.51 3.58
CA VAL A 1191 13.17 -15.94 3.22
C VAL A 1191 12.24 -15.57 4.38
N ASP A 1192 10.97 -15.32 4.09
CA ASP A 1192 9.96 -15.18 5.14
C ASP A 1192 9.66 -16.55 5.78
N LEU A 1193 8.88 -16.57 6.87
CA LEU A 1193 8.55 -17.82 7.55
C LEU A 1193 7.83 -18.83 6.63
N PRO A 1194 6.82 -18.45 5.83
CA PRO A 1194 6.25 -19.31 4.79
C PRO A 1194 7.26 -19.94 3.82
N ASP A 1195 8.14 -19.14 3.21
CA ASP A 1195 9.05 -19.64 2.18
C ASP A 1195 10.25 -20.38 2.76
N TRP A 1196 10.69 -20.07 3.99
CA TRP A 1196 11.65 -20.90 4.72
C TRP A 1196 11.10 -22.30 5.03
N VAL A 1197 9.89 -22.37 5.59
CA VAL A 1197 9.27 -23.66 5.94
C VAL A 1197 8.98 -24.48 4.68
N ARG A 1198 8.61 -23.84 3.56
CA ARG A 1198 8.50 -24.50 2.24
C ARG A 1198 9.83 -25.07 1.77
N LEU A 1199 10.91 -24.30 1.81
CA LEU A 1199 12.24 -24.75 1.36
C LEU A 1199 12.67 -26.00 2.15
N VAL A 1200 12.67 -25.89 3.48
CA VAL A 1200 13.10 -26.97 4.39
C VAL A 1200 12.21 -28.21 4.26
N ALA A 1201 10.90 -28.06 4.07
CA ALA A 1201 10.00 -29.20 3.85
C ALA A 1201 10.21 -29.85 2.47
N ASN A 1202 10.40 -29.07 1.40
CA ASN A 1202 10.63 -29.57 0.04
C ASN A 1202 11.99 -30.27 -0.12
N GLU A 1203 13.02 -29.84 0.61
CA GLU A 1203 14.33 -30.49 0.66
C GLU A 1203 14.31 -31.83 1.44
N GLY A 1204 13.17 -32.21 2.06
CA GLY A 1204 13.04 -33.40 2.91
C GLY A 1204 13.55 -33.20 4.34
N HIS A 1205 13.95 -31.97 4.70
CA HIS A 1205 14.56 -31.60 5.97
C HIS A 1205 13.53 -31.09 7.00
N ALA A 1206 12.26 -31.51 6.92
CA ALA A 1206 11.15 -30.97 7.74
C ALA A 1206 11.44 -30.87 9.26
N ILE A 1207 12.20 -31.81 9.83
CA ILE A 1207 12.59 -31.79 11.25
C ILE A 1207 13.49 -30.60 11.63
N ASP A 1208 14.28 -30.06 10.70
CA ASP A 1208 15.10 -28.86 10.89
C ASP A 1208 14.27 -27.56 11.04
N CYS A 1209 12.97 -27.59 10.69
CA CYS A 1209 12.10 -26.43 10.91
C CYS A 1209 11.51 -26.36 12.33
N TYR A 1210 11.40 -27.50 13.04
CA TYR A 1210 10.67 -27.59 14.30
C TYR A 1210 11.39 -26.94 15.48
N ASP A 1211 10.59 -26.42 16.42
CA ASP A 1211 11.06 -25.83 17.68
C ASP A 1211 11.79 -26.88 18.54
N THR A 1212 13.00 -26.56 19.00
CA THR A 1212 13.81 -27.41 19.88
C THR A 1212 13.13 -27.68 21.23
N ALA A 1213 12.17 -26.85 21.65
CA ALA A 1213 11.33 -27.10 22.82
C ALA A 1213 10.24 -28.17 22.58
N LEU A 1214 10.03 -28.63 21.34
CA LEU A 1214 9.08 -29.70 20.97
C LEU A 1214 9.79 -31.03 20.66
N VAL A 1215 10.94 -30.99 19.99
CA VAL A 1215 11.71 -32.20 19.59
C VAL A 1215 12.79 -32.57 20.61
N GLY A 1216 13.29 -31.59 21.38
CA GLY A 1216 14.41 -31.74 22.29
C GLY A 1216 15.73 -31.24 21.72
N ILE A 1217 16.81 -31.39 22.49
CA ILE A 1217 18.18 -31.04 22.08
C ILE A 1217 18.80 -32.19 21.27
N ASP A 1218 18.38 -33.43 21.53
CA ASP A 1218 18.88 -34.64 20.89
C ASP A 1218 18.01 -34.94 19.66
N ARG A 1219 18.61 -34.86 18.46
CA ARG A 1219 17.88 -34.89 17.17
C ARG A 1219 17.44 -36.29 16.73
N ASP A 1220 17.84 -37.32 17.47
CA ASP A 1220 17.50 -38.73 17.22
C ASP A 1220 16.16 -39.14 17.86
N LEU A 1221 15.44 -38.22 18.51
CA LEU A 1221 14.09 -38.43 19.04
C LEU A 1221 13.03 -38.26 17.95
N GLU A 1222 12.08 -39.19 17.84
CA GLU A 1222 10.94 -39.03 16.93
C GLU A 1222 10.12 -37.78 17.29
N PRO A 1223 9.72 -36.96 16.29
CA PRO A 1223 9.00 -35.72 16.53
C PRO A 1223 7.58 -35.99 17.09
N PRO A 1224 6.98 -35.05 17.85
CA PRO A 1224 5.68 -35.27 18.47
C PRO A 1224 4.58 -35.59 17.45
N ARG A 1225 3.94 -36.77 17.60
CA ARG A 1225 2.84 -37.23 16.74
C ARG A 1225 1.80 -36.13 16.54
N GLY A 1226 1.49 -35.82 15.28
CA GLY A 1226 0.65 -34.69 14.87
C GLY A 1226 1.39 -33.50 14.27
N ILE A 1227 2.71 -33.36 14.45
CA ILE A 1227 3.45 -32.16 14.00
C ILE A 1227 3.67 -32.12 12.48
N GLU A 1228 3.87 -33.27 11.85
CA GLU A 1228 3.96 -33.38 10.38
C GLU A 1228 2.60 -33.09 9.73
N GLU A 1229 1.51 -33.50 10.39
CA GLU A 1229 0.15 -33.19 9.98
C GLU A 1229 -0.14 -31.68 10.09
N ILE A 1230 0.28 -30.99 11.18
CA ILE A 1230 0.21 -29.52 11.24
C ILE A 1230 1.08 -28.86 10.17
N LEU A 1231 2.29 -29.37 9.91
CA LEU A 1231 3.16 -28.85 8.84
C LEU A 1231 2.46 -28.95 7.49
N SER A 1232 1.90 -30.12 7.15
CA SER A 1232 1.12 -30.35 5.93
C SER A 1232 -0.09 -29.39 5.81
N VAL A 1233 -0.87 -29.23 6.88
CA VAL A 1233 -1.97 -28.26 6.94
C VAL A 1233 -1.47 -26.84 6.70
N SER A 1234 -0.36 -26.44 7.33
CA SER A 1234 0.20 -25.09 7.20
C SER A 1234 0.64 -24.77 5.77
N LEU A 1235 1.30 -25.74 5.10
CA LEU A 1235 1.75 -25.63 3.72
C LEU A 1235 0.56 -25.51 2.74
N LYS A 1236 -0.52 -26.28 2.94
CA LYS A 1236 -1.80 -26.10 2.23
C LYS A 1236 -2.39 -24.70 2.46
N CYS A 1237 -2.32 -24.19 3.69
CA CYS A 1237 -2.90 -22.90 4.05
C CYS A 1237 -2.17 -21.70 3.42
N VAL A 1238 -0.84 -21.73 3.31
CA VAL A 1238 -0.07 -20.65 2.64
C VAL A 1238 -0.05 -20.76 1.11
N ALA A 1239 -0.59 -21.85 0.54
CA ALA A 1239 -0.56 -22.15 -0.90
C ALA A 1239 -1.29 -21.12 -1.79
N THR A 1240 -1.17 -21.33 -3.10
CA THR A 1240 -1.80 -20.48 -4.13
C THR A 1240 -3.31 -20.37 -3.92
N LEU A 1241 -3.91 -19.24 -4.27
CA LEU A 1241 -5.33 -18.96 -3.97
C LEU A 1241 -6.31 -20.05 -4.45
N ALA A 1242 -6.00 -20.75 -5.55
CA ALA A 1242 -6.80 -21.82 -6.10
C ALA A 1242 -6.61 -23.21 -5.42
N SER A 1243 -5.50 -23.41 -4.70
CA SER A 1243 -5.22 -24.65 -3.95
C SER A 1243 -5.46 -24.54 -2.45
N ARG A 1244 -5.67 -23.32 -1.94
CA ARG A 1244 -5.86 -23.03 -0.52
C ARG A 1244 -7.19 -23.61 0.01
N PRO A 1245 -7.18 -24.44 1.08
CA PRO A 1245 -8.37 -25.09 1.60
C PRO A 1245 -9.34 -24.11 2.27
N SER A 1246 -10.59 -24.54 2.50
CA SER A 1246 -11.52 -23.79 3.35
C SER A 1246 -11.09 -23.89 4.82
N ILE A 1247 -11.35 -22.85 5.63
CA ILE A 1247 -11.03 -22.91 7.06
C ILE A 1247 -11.77 -24.04 7.79
N ARG A 1248 -12.92 -24.48 7.27
CA ARG A 1248 -13.66 -25.62 7.82
C ARG A 1248 -12.89 -26.92 7.59
N THR A 1249 -12.37 -27.14 6.38
CA THR A 1249 -11.48 -28.25 6.04
C THR A 1249 -10.25 -28.25 6.94
N VAL A 1250 -9.63 -27.08 7.13
CA VAL A 1250 -8.47 -26.89 8.02
C VAL A 1250 -8.80 -27.21 9.48
N TYR A 1251 -9.97 -26.78 9.99
CA TYR A 1251 -10.44 -27.13 11.33
C TYR A 1251 -10.67 -28.64 11.47
N ASP A 1252 -11.27 -29.28 10.48
CA ASP A 1252 -11.54 -30.73 10.51
C ASP A 1252 -10.25 -31.56 10.42
N GLU A 1253 -9.28 -31.16 9.58
CA GLU A 1253 -7.95 -31.78 9.53
C GLU A 1253 -7.20 -31.60 10.87
N LEU A 1254 -7.16 -30.39 11.45
CA LEU A 1254 -6.49 -30.14 12.73
C LEU A 1254 -7.18 -30.81 13.92
N ALA A 1255 -8.51 -30.92 13.91
CA ALA A 1255 -9.26 -31.58 14.97
C ALA A 1255 -8.98 -33.09 15.02
N ALA A 1256 -8.73 -33.73 13.87
CA ALA A 1256 -8.42 -35.16 13.77
C ALA A 1256 -7.03 -35.53 14.33
N ILE A 1257 -6.17 -34.53 14.60
CA ILE A 1257 -4.83 -34.72 15.20
C ILE A 1257 -4.92 -34.87 16.73
N ILE A 1258 -5.98 -34.36 17.37
CA ILE A 1258 -6.17 -34.49 18.82
C ILE A 1258 -6.60 -35.95 19.13
N PRO A 1259 -5.84 -36.70 19.94
CA PRO A 1259 -6.32 -37.99 20.46
C PRO A 1259 -7.44 -37.78 21.48
N ASP A 1260 -8.41 -38.70 21.50
CA ASP A 1260 -9.55 -38.73 22.45
C ASP A 1260 -9.13 -38.80 23.93
#